data_AF-A0A077FNC0-F1
#
_entry.id   AF-A0A077FNC0-F1
#
_cell.length_a   1.000
_cell.length_b   1.000
_cell.length_c   1.000
_cell.angle_alpha   90.00
_cell.angle_beta   90.00
_cell.angle_gamma   90.00
#
_symmetry.space_group_name_H-M   'P 1'
#
loop_
_entity.id
_entity.type
_entity.pdbx_description
1 polymer ?
#
loop_
_entity_poly.entity_id
_entity_poly.type
_entity_poly.pdbx_seq_one_letter_code
_entity_poly.pdbx_strand_id
1 'polypeptide(L)'
;MDMAEKNSINSDSLLISIKKITDYTKTSDHAIVLLTDLLENKYFRHLFAYSLNLYWQEFNSIQRDRKVFDGQEETKRMLNHFKAKVSKNAPTELGRLIRYMNLLYKTEKTLNEKEATSSATSYRESAYMLADLTMALIDRSSRQITVNTLLQAGIYFQRAANAKDIPPEEQMADEQLALEMYLTAIYISSYTTPNVELYTLIQSLKAIASFKFKNESLSEMIPHLQAKCLKIADIYPLFELPQSNISFFQDGTDSLILMRKFLHHKIKDIQEKSFNSEKFILYIENEKLLKLKTLFEDLLNYRPDLVALIGLIEDYEEIIKNKPDFLEANPALKEFLLINLYNIGIDQPKISQNKNLTELIEYIKSDLIEYEQIVKNRQDILKEQPTLKESLLSKFHNIGINKPKLLPNKNLIGLVEYIKSEKVSELETINDLISALKILQKTHMAHKVYTNRDLTAKEKLLQMDKKAFKSYKKTLKLDKKDSGTEIERFFKKESLSGHTHIVMLYQAYEASLKGWYEEEHNPIQEQILRLDLMQELLAKDNWTFADLDKNIDSPWIMVDQDSEGWMKPNASLPLIEDPRVKKYSSLEGVEINHTTGEINFQLKEWKTSDPLYEKLFTIHDLNEMLERKISYISFSLDPADPDMRYHPFNEVYFKPHSLYQTQFLHTSLMADYILKFLTMGQEVQGRYPYQIRSIEQLIGHMPEELKNIIYDFNKAKNSKNSNSIHRFWIEAEEIPTAIGTQDKSDDIQRISLDHVRMVVKKHKMVLDKEGNLVDQDEKEEGWQHYVVTNLEEAKKLKLNLPSLIYVQNERKIYSFENDEMNLLSLSKELTDDFLSGINKFPLDKNQKVKV
;
A
#
# COMPACT_ATOMS: atom_id res chain seq x y z
N MET A 1 40.48 -2.33 31.02
CA MET A 1 41.75 -2.56 30.30
C MET A 1 42.33 -1.18 30.05
N ASP A 2 43.12 -0.70 31.02
CA ASP A 2 43.72 0.64 31.04
C ASP A 2 44.92 0.72 30.09
N MET A 3 44.64 1.01 28.82
CA MET A 3 45.61 1.58 27.90
C MET A 3 44.98 2.82 27.26
N ALA A 4 45.03 3.94 27.97
CA ALA A 4 44.61 5.23 27.47
C ALA A 4 45.67 6.29 27.81
N GLU A 5 46.88 6.10 27.27
CA GLU A 5 47.64 7.28 26.84
C GLU A 5 46.78 7.96 25.76
N LYS A 6 46.41 9.22 26.01
CA LYS A 6 45.65 10.11 25.12
C LYS A 6 46.44 10.38 23.82
N ASN A 7 46.56 9.39 22.95
CA ASN A 7 46.67 9.66 21.53
C ASN A 7 45.27 10.12 21.10
N SER A 8 45.03 11.43 21.09
CA SER A 8 43.81 11.98 20.52
C SER A 8 43.76 11.52 19.07
N ILE A 9 42.93 10.52 18.79
CA ILE A 9 42.67 10.06 17.44
C ILE A 9 42.20 11.28 16.66
N ASN A 10 42.99 11.72 15.69
CA ASN A 10 42.66 12.87 14.85
C ASN A 10 41.43 12.48 14.00
N SER A 11 40.26 13.01 14.33
CA SER A 11 39.01 12.56 13.72
C SER A 11 38.92 12.95 12.23
N ASP A 12 39.51 14.09 11.85
CA ASP A 12 39.66 14.50 10.45
C ASP A 12 40.41 13.42 9.65
N SER A 13 41.47 12.83 10.22
CA SER A 13 42.23 11.79 9.52
C SER A 13 41.41 10.52 9.25
N LEU A 14 40.48 10.17 10.15
CA LEU A 14 39.57 9.04 9.96
C LEU A 14 38.52 9.34 8.90
N LEU A 15 37.84 10.48 8.98
CA LEU A 15 36.83 10.86 8.00
C LEU A 15 37.41 11.09 6.61
N ILE A 16 38.61 11.65 6.51
CA ILE A 16 39.35 11.77 5.24
C ILE A 16 39.71 10.39 4.69
N SER A 17 40.10 9.44 5.54
CA SER A 17 40.37 8.06 5.12
C SER A 17 39.11 7.38 4.59
N ILE A 18 37.98 7.53 5.30
CA ILE A 18 36.67 7.05 4.87
C ILE A 18 36.27 7.67 3.54
N LYS A 19 36.41 9.00 3.40
CA LYS A 19 36.12 9.73 2.16
C LYS A 19 36.94 9.19 1.00
N LYS A 20 38.25 8.94 1.20
CA LYS A 20 39.11 8.38 0.15
C LYS A 20 38.65 7.00 -0.30
N ILE A 21 38.16 6.16 0.62
CA ILE A 21 37.59 4.85 0.27
C ILE A 21 36.35 5.05 -0.61
N THR A 22 35.43 5.93 -0.22
CA THR A 22 34.20 6.19 -0.99
C THR A 22 34.48 6.91 -2.31
N ASP A 23 35.45 7.82 -2.37
CA ASP A 23 35.83 8.53 -3.60
C ASP A 23 36.48 7.59 -4.62
N TYR A 24 37.33 6.66 -4.16
CA TYR A 24 37.91 5.64 -5.05
C TYR A 24 36.80 4.86 -5.78
N THR A 25 35.72 4.55 -5.08
CA THR A 25 34.61 3.77 -5.65
C THR A 25 33.72 4.55 -6.61
N LYS A 26 33.72 5.90 -6.55
CA LYS A 26 33.06 6.73 -7.58
C LYS A 26 33.71 6.55 -8.96
N THR A 27 34.99 6.17 -9.01
CA THR A 27 35.77 6.10 -10.25
C THR A 27 35.85 4.71 -10.90
N SER A 28 35.32 3.66 -10.25
CA SER A 28 35.46 2.28 -10.72
C SER A 28 34.21 1.43 -10.53
N ASP A 29 33.66 0.90 -11.61
CA ASP A 29 32.48 0.01 -11.56
C ASP A 29 32.78 -1.31 -10.83
N HIS A 30 34.01 -1.82 -10.88
CA HIS A 30 34.38 -3.05 -10.18
C HIS A 30 34.50 -2.84 -8.66
N ALA A 31 34.72 -1.59 -8.24
CA ALA A 31 34.80 -1.24 -6.83
C ALA A 31 33.41 -1.21 -6.16
N ILE A 32 32.30 -1.20 -6.93
CA ILE A 32 30.96 -1.19 -6.35
C ILE A 32 30.67 -2.44 -5.52
N VAL A 33 31.11 -3.61 -5.98
CA VAL A 33 30.87 -4.88 -5.28
C VAL A 33 31.56 -4.88 -3.91
N LEU A 34 32.83 -4.48 -3.91
CA LEU A 34 33.63 -4.37 -2.69
C LEU A 34 33.10 -3.29 -1.74
N LEU A 35 32.68 -2.15 -2.29
CA LEU A 35 32.07 -1.09 -1.51
C LEU A 35 30.77 -1.57 -0.88
N THR A 36 29.95 -2.26 -1.65
CA THR A 36 28.63 -2.72 -1.23
C THR A 36 28.72 -3.65 -0.02
N ASP A 37 29.68 -4.59 -0.02
CA ASP A 37 30.01 -5.42 1.14
C ASP A 37 30.55 -4.61 2.33
N LEU A 38 31.32 -3.55 2.07
CA LEU A 38 31.86 -2.68 3.10
C LEU A 38 30.78 -1.81 3.75
N LEU A 39 29.88 -1.21 2.97
CA LEU A 39 28.79 -0.36 3.46
C LEU A 39 27.82 -1.15 4.33
N GLU A 40 27.52 -2.41 3.99
CA GLU A 40 26.70 -3.28 4.83
C GLU A 40 27.39 -3.73 6.12
N ASN A 41 28.71 -3.67 6.16
CA ASN A 41 29.45 -4.14 7.31
C ASN A 41 29.13 -3.29 8.54
N LYS A 42 28.48 -3.89 9.54
CA LYS A 42 28.11 -3.20 10.78
C LYS A 42 29.28 -2.51 11.49
N TYR A 43 30.49 -3.05 11.38
CA TYR A 43 31.67 -2.43 12.00
C TYR A 43 32.13 -1.20 11.23
N PHE A 44 32.02 -1.20 9.90
CA PHE A 44 32.29 -0.02 9.10
C PHE A 44 31.27 1.09 9.39
N ARG A 45 29.98 0.76 9.45
CA ARG A 45 28.93 1.73 9.85
C ARG A 45 29.14 2.28 11.25
N HIS A 46 29.48 1.43 12.22
CA HIS A 46 29.85 1.88 13.57
C HIS A 46 31.10 2.76 13.57
N LEU A 47 32.12 2.43 12.78
CA LEU A 47 33.32 3.26 12.63
C LEU A 47 32.97 4.63 12.03
N PHE A 48 32.10 4.66 11.02
CA PHE A 48 31.61 5.89 10.40
C PHE A 48 30.85 6.75 11.42
N ALA A 49 29.87 6.17 12.12
CA ALA A 49 29.09 6.84 13.16
C ALA A 49 29.99 7.38 14.29
N TYR A 50 30.96 6.59 14.74
CA TYR A 50 31.94 7.00 15.73
C TYR A 50 32.80 8.16 15.23
N SER A 51 33.26 8.10 13.98
CA SER A 51 34.06 9.15 13.35
C SER A 51 33.27 10.46 13.22
N LEU A 52 31.99 10.39 12.86
CA LEU A 52 31.09 11.55 12.84
C LEU A 52 30.90 12.16 14.24
N ASN A 53 30.73 11.33 15.26
CA ASN A 53 30.58 11.81 16.62
C ASN A 53 31.84 12.57 17.09
N LEU A 54 33.03 12.00 16.84
CA LEU A 54 34.29 12.70 17.11
C LEU A 54 34.39 14.02 16.33
N TYR A 55 34.02 14.00 15.05
CA TYR A 55 34.01 15.21 14.23
C TYR A 55 33.12 16.30 14.81
N TRP A 56 31.92 15.98 15.29
CA TRP A 56 31.04 16.97 15.94
C TRP A 56 31.60 17.50 17.26
N GLN A 57 32.36 16.69 18.00
CA GLN A 57 32.99 17.10 19.26
C GLN A 57 34.22 17.99 19.08
N GLU A 58 34.89 17.91 17.94
CA GLU A 58 36.07 18.75 17.69
C GLU A 58 35.67 20.23 17.56
N PHE A 59 36.25 21.10 18.37
CA PHE A 59 36.02 22.55 18.33
C PHE A 59 36.75 23.26 17.16
N ASN A 60 37.46 22.51 16.30
CA ASN A 60 38.14 23.07 15.14
C ASN A 60 37.18 23.27 13.96
N SER A 61 37.39 24.39 13.29
CA SER A 61 36.34 25.31 12.89
C SER A 61 36.15 25.36 11.38
N ILE A 62 35.05 24.80 10.87
CA ILE A 62 34.45 25.22 9.59
C ILE A 62 34.39 26.77 9.53
N GLN A 63 34.23 27.41 10.68
CA GLN A 63 34.18 28.86 10.82
C GLN A 63 35.49 29.61 10.47
N ARG A 64 36.69 29.01 10.55
CA ARG A 64 37.95 29.80 10.39
C ARG A 64 38.50 29.86 8.97
N ASP A 65 38.19 28.87 8.12
CA ASP A 65 38.80 28.81 6.79
C ASP A 65 37.76 29.01 5.68
N ARG A 66 37.59 30.27 5.23
CA ARG A 66 36.72 30.60 4.09
C ARG A 66 37.15 29.86 2.84
N LYS A 67 38.44 29.52 2.70
CA LYS A 67 38.99 28.92 1.47
C LYS A 67 38.31 27.60 1.12
N VAL A 68 37.76 26.90 2.11
CA VAL A 68 37.03 25.64 1.91
C VAL A 68 35.78 25.84 1.05
N PHE A 69 35.14 27.02 1.12
CA PHE A 69 33.98 27.37 0.31
C PHE A 69 34.33 28.27 -0.89
N ASP A 70 35.59 28.69 -1.04
CA ASP A 70 36.01 29.61 -2.09
C ASP A 70 36.09 28.89 -3.45
N GLY A 71 35.06 29.11 -4.27
CA GLY A 71 34.97 28.60 -5.63
C GLY A 71 35.35 29.60 -6.70
N GLN A 72 35.92 30.76 -6.35
CA GLN A 72 36.00 31.90 -7.27
C GLN A 72 36.73 31.59 -8.59
N GLU A 73 37.96 31.07 -8.50
CA GLU A 73 38.78 30.81 -9.70
C GLU A 73 38.24 29.64 -10.52
N GLU A 74 37.66 28.64 -9.89
CA GLU A 74 37.02 27.52 -10.59
C GLU A 74 35.74 27.95 -11.31
N THR A 75 34.91 28.76 -10.66
CA THR A 75 33.72 29.37 -11.27
C THR A 75 34.12 30.21 -12.49
N LYS A 76 35.20 30.98 -12.38
CA LYS A 76 35.75 31.79 -13.48
C LYS A 76 36.22 30.93 -14.66
N ARG A 77 36.90 29.82 -14.40
CA ARG A 77 37.31 28.86 -15.43
C ARG A 77 36.10 28.28 -16.16
N MET A 78 35.11 27.79 -15.40
CA MET A 78 33.86 27.23 -15.95
C MET A 78 33.07 28.27 -16.75
N LEU A 79 32.98 29.50 -16.24
CA LEU A 79 32.34 30.61 -16.91
C LEU A 79 33.02 30.96 -18.25
N ASN A 80 34.35 30.98 -18.28
CA ASN A 80 35.11 31.24 -19.51
C ASN A 80 34.93 30.10 -20.53
N HIS A 81 34.90 28.86 -20.05
CA HIS A 81 34.57 27.68 -20.88
C HIS A 81 33.19 27.78 -21.51
N PHE A 82 32.16 28.12 -20.73
CA PHE A 82 30.80 28.32 -21.27
C PHE A 82 30.73 29.49 -22.24
N LYS A 83 31.38 30.62 -21.93
CA LYS A 83 31.45 31.79 -22.84
C LYS A 83 32.12 31.44 -24.17
N ALA A 84 33.16 30.62 -24.17
CA ALA A 84 33.83 30.17 -25.38
C ALA A 84 32.93 29.28 -26.26
N LYS A 85 31.97 28.55 -25.66
CA LYS A 85 30.98 27.73 -26.38
C LYS A 85 29.81 28.53 -26.96
N VAL A 86 29.67 29.81 -26.64
CA VAL A 86 28.60 30.67 -27.17
C VAL A 86 28.90 31.02 -28.63
N SER A 87 28.25 30.32 -29.57
CA SER A 87 28.17 30.75 -30.96
C SER A 87 27.03 31.76 -31.15
N LYS A 88 26.92 32.40 -32.33
CA LYS A 88 25.83 33.35 -32.66
C LYS A 88 24.41 32.74 -32.53
N ASN A 89 24.29 31.41 -32.49
CA ASN A 89 23.03 30.66 -32.33
C ASN A 89 23.01 29.83 -31.03
N ALA A 90 23.64 30.30 -29.96
CA ALA A 90 23.69 29.56 -28.70
C ALA A 90 22.27 29.26 -28.15
N PRO A 91 22.03 28.04 -27.62
CA PRO A 91 20.78 27.69 -26.97
C PRO A 91 20.46 28.64 -25.81
N THR A 92 19.17 28.99 -25.63
CA THR A 92 18.69 29.83 -24.53
C THR A 92 19.16 29.35 -23.16
N GLU A 93 19.28 28.03 -22.98
CA GLU A 93 19.76 27.40 -21.75
C GLU A 93 21.24 27.70 -21.44
N LEU A 94 22.11 27.74 -22.45
CA LEU A 94 23.52 28.12 -22.26
C LEU A 94 23.63 29.59 -21.80
N GLY A 95 22.76 30.46 -22.34
CA GLY A 95 22.66 31.86 -21.90
C GLY A 95 22.24 31.99 -20.44
N ARG A 96 21.26 31.20 -20.00
CA ARG A 96 20.84 31.12 -18.58
C ARG A 96 21.97 30.64 -17.69
N LEU A 97 22.66 29.57 -18.09
CA LEU A 97 23.78 29.00 -17.34
C LEU A 97 24.95 29.98 -17.19
N ILE A 98 25.26 30.76 -18.23
CA ILE A 98 26.30 31.80 -18.14
C ILE A 98 25.90 32.92 -17.18
N ARG A 99 24.64 33.38 -17.21
CA ARG A 99 24.16 34.39 -16.24
C ARG A 99 24.25 33.88 -14.82
N TYR A 100 23.85 32.63 -14.61
CA TYR A 100 23.94 31.93 -13.35
C TYR A 100 25.39 31.84 -12.84
N MET A 101 26.33 31.37 -13.66
CA MET A 101 27.75 31.29 -13.31
C MET A 101 28.39 32.65 -13.05
N ASN A 102 27.98 33.69 -13.79
CA ASN A 102 28.42 35.06 -13.50
C ASN A 102 27.92 35.53 -12.13
N LEU A 103 26.69 35.16 -11.72
CA LEU A 103 26.14 35.54 -10.42
C LEU A 103 26.91 34.87 -9.28
N LEU A 104 27.17 33.57 -9.39
CA LEU A 104 28.01 32.85 -8.43
C LEU A 104 29.42 33.46 -8.34
N TYR A 105 30.08 33.69 -9.49
CA TYR A 105 31.41 34.29 -9.52
C TYR A 105 31.47 35.67 -8.87
N LYS A 106 30.48 36.54 -9.15
CA LYS A 106 30.41 37.87 -8.54
C LYS A 106 30.19 37.80 -7.03
N THR A 107 29.35 36.86 -6.58
CA THR A 107 29.10 36.64 -5.15
C THR A 107 30.38 36.22 -4.46
N GLU A 108 31.05 35.18 -4.96
CA GLU A 108 32.32 34.69 -4.42
C GLU A 108 33.40 35.77 -4.39
N LYS A 109 33.54 36.53 -5.48
CA LYS A 109 34.45 37.67 -5.54
C LYS A 109 34.16 38.70 -4.45
N THR A 110 32.88 39.04 -4.25
CA THR A 110 32.47 40.02 -3.22
C THR A 110 32.75 39.50 -1.82
N LEU A 111 32.48 38.22 -1.56
CA LEU A 111 32.79 37.59 -0.28
C LEU A 111 34.30 37.65 0.00
N ASN A 112 35.14 37.31 -0.98
CA ASN A 112 36.60 37.35 -0.83
C ASN A 112 37.14 38.77 -0.60
N GLU A 113 36.54 39.78 -1.24
CA GLU A 113 36.87 41.20 -1.00
C GLU A 113 36.51 41.64 0.41
N LYS A 114 35.33 41.22 0.92
CA LYS A 114 34.85 41.55 2.27
C LYS A 114 35.60 40.83 3.38
N GLU A 115 36.06 39.60 3.15
CA GLU A 115 36.79 38.78 4.12
C GLU A 115 38.03 39.50 4.68
N ALA A 116 38.69 40.33 3.84
CA ALA A 116 39.86 41.11 4.22
C ALA A 116 39.61 42.11 5.37
N THR A 117 38.36 42.53 5.59
CA THR A 117 38.00 43.50 6.64
C THR A 117 37.78 42.86 8.02
N SER A 118 37.47 41.55 8.07
CA SER A 118 37.35 40.73 9.30
C SER A 118 36.55 41.39 10.45
N SER A 119 35.50 42.15 10.14
CA SER A 119 34.63 42.80 11.12
C SER A 119 33.27 42.12 11.22
N ALA A 120 32.65 42.21 12.40
CA ALA A 120 31.30 41.69 12.66
C ALA A 120 30.28 42.14 11.61
N THR A 121 30.26 43.44 11.33
CA THR A 121 29.37 44.07 10.35
C THR A 121 29.58 43.50 8.95
N SER A 122 30.84 43.32 8.53
CA SER A 122 31.14 42.76 7.21
C SER A 122 30.70 41.31 7.07
N TYR A 123 30.79 40.52 8.15
CA TYR A 123 30.26 39.16 8.19
C TYR A 123 28.74 39.13 8.11
N ARG A 124 28.03 40.00 8.84
CA ARG A 124 26.56 40.11 8.74
C ARG A 124 26.11 40.50 7.35
N GLU A 125 26.74 41.50 6.74
CA GLU A 125 26.43 41.90 5.37
C GLU A 125 26.66 40.77 4.36
N SER A 126 27.72 39.97 4.55
CA SER A 126 27.99 38.78 3.74
C SER A 126 26.92 37.70 3.95
N ALA A 127 26.47 37.49 5.19
CA ALA A 127 25.40 36.55 5.52
C ALA A 127 24.06 36.96 4.88
N TYR A 128 23.67 38.23 5.01
CA TYR A 128 22.44 38.75 4.38
C TYR A 128 22.51 38.67 2.86
N MET A 129 23.66 39.00 2.25
CA MET A 129 23.84 38.84 0.80
C MET A 129 23.64 37.38 0.36
N LEU A 130 24.10 36.40 1.13
CA LEU A 130 23.90 34.97 0.84
C LEU A 130 22.45 34.52 1.06
N ALA A 131 21.79 35.03 2.10
CA ALA A 131 20.37 34.80 2.33
C ALA A 131 19.52 35.36 1.16
N ASP A 132 19.79 36.59 0.72
CA ASP A 132 19.14 37.21 -0.44
C ASP A 132 19.45 36.44 -1.75
N LEU A 133 20.69 35.97 -1.89
CA LEU A 133 21.07 35.13 -3.02
C LEU A 133 20.25 33.84 -3.04
N THR A 134 20.02 33.22 -1.89
CA THR A 134 19.16 32.03 -1.77
C THR A 134 17.79 32.29 -2.41
N MET A 135 17.16 33.43 -2.11
CA MET A 135 15.89 33.82 -2.72
C MET A 135 15.98 33.99 -4.24
N ALA A 136 17.09 34.54 -4.75
CA ALA A 136 17.32 34.66 -6.19
C ALA A 136 17.66 33.32 -6.88
N LEU A 137 18.08 32.32 -6.11
CA LEU A 137 18.48 30.98 -6.54
C LEU A 137 17.32 29.97 -6.54
N ILE A 138 16.25 30.23 -5.77
CA ILE A 138 15.03 29.41 -5.78
C ILE A 138 14.52 29.28 -7.22
N ASP A 139 14.19 28.05 -7.62
CA ASP A 139 13.76 27.64 -8.97
C ASP A 139 14.77 27.83 -10.12
N ARG A 140 15.94 28.45 -9.85
CA ARG A 140 16.96 28.74 -10.87
C ARG A 140 18.24 27.92 -10.70
N SER A 141 18.42 27.32 -9.53
CA SER A 141 19.56 26.50 -9.17
C SER A 141 19.12 25.15 -8.65
N SER A 142 20.07 24.22 -8.57
CA SER A 142 19.82 22.95 -7.90
C SER A 142 19.65 23.18 -6.40
N ARG A 143 18.77 22.40 -5.75
CA ARG A 143 18.50 22.54 -4.31
C ARG A 143 19.78 22.38 -3.47
N GLN A 144 20.76 21.62 -3.96
CA GLN A 144 22.09 21.47 -3.36
C GLN A 144 22.80 22.81 -3.18
N ILE A 145 22.76 23.67 -4.20
CA ILE A 145 23.43 24.97 -4.17
C ILE A 145 22.67 25.94 -3.26
N THR A 146 21.33 25.89 -3.28
CA THR A 146 20.49 26.63 -2.33
C THR A 146 20.83 26.27 -0.89
N VAL A 147 20.88 24.98 -0.57
CA VAL A 147 21.22 24.44 0.75
C VAL A 147 22.64 24.84 1.16
N ASN A 148 23.64 24.67 0.29
CA ASN A 148 25.02 25.05 0.60
C ASN A 148 25.20 26.57 0.77
N THR A 149 24.40 27.39 0.07
CA THR A 149 24.40 28.85 0.24
C THR A 149 23.83 29.25 1.60
N LEU A 150 22.75 28.60 2.06
CA LEU A 150 22.20 28.80 3.41
C LEU A 150 23.17 28.37 4.50
N LEU A 151 23.87 27.23 4.33
CA LEU A 151 24.93 26.81 5.25
C LEU A 151 26.03 27.88 5.36
N GLN A 152 26.47 28.42 4.22
CA GLN A 152 27.46 29.51 4.20
C GLN A 152 26.93 30.78 4.89
N ALA A 153 25.67 31.16 4.67
CA ALA A 153 25.05 32.29 5.35
C ALA A 153 25.08 32.12 6.87
N GLY A 154 24.68 30.94 7.36
CA GLY A 154 24.75 30.60 8.79
C GLY A 154 26.18 30.67 9.35
N ILE A 155 27.17 30.17 8.61
CA ILE A 155 28.59 30.27 9.00
C ILE A 155 29.04 31.73 9.11
N TYR A 156 28.60 32.62 8.22
CA TYR A 156 28.93 34.04 8.32
C TYR A 156 28.26 34.72 9.50
N PHE A 157 27.00 34.43 9.82
CA PHE A 157 26.39 34.90 11.07
C PHE A 157 27.16 34.38 12.29
N GLN A 158 27.57 33.12 12.29
CA GLN A 158 28.36 32.57 13.38
C GLN A 158 29.76 33.22 13.51
N ARG A 159 30.39 33.57 12.38
CA ARG A 159 31.62 34.38 12.37
C ARG A 159 31.39 35.78 12.91
N ALA A 160 30.25 36.39 12.59
CA ALA A 160 29.85 37.65 13.21
C ALA A 160 29.75 37.45 14.73
N ALA A 161 29.00 36.48 15.24
CA ALA A 161 28.91 36.18 16.68
C ALA A 161 30.27 35.93 17.36
N ASN A 162 31.27 35.47 16.59
CA ASN A 162 32.62 35.19 17.08
C ASN A 162 33.64 36.31 16.86
N ALA A 163 33.25 37.42 16.23
CA ALA A 163 34.15 38.56 16.08
C ALA A 163 34.45 39.19 17.45
N LYS A 164 35.61 39.85 17.54
CA LYS A 164 36.04 40.53 18.75
C LYS A 164 35.12 41.73 19.03
N ASP A 165 34.95 42.04 20.31
CA ASP A 165 34.35 43.29 20.79
C ASP A 165 32.85 43.49 20.45
N ILE A 166 32.10 42.40 20.23
CA ILE A 166 30.64 42.44 20.06
C ILE A 166 29.94 42.24 21.41
N PRO A 167 28.88 43.02 21.73
CA PRO A 167 28.05 42.79 22.91
C PRO A 167 27.42 41.39 22.92
N PRO A 168 27.25 40.74 24.09
CA PRO A 168 26.65 39.40 24.19
C PRO A 168 25.27 39.28 23.52
N GLU A 169 24.46 40.33 23.57
CA GLU A 169 23.11 40.36 22.99
C GLU A 169 23.15 40.22 21.47
N GLU A 170 24.11 40.91 20.83
CA GLU A 170 24.33 40.80 19.40
C GLU A 170 24.90 39.44 19.01
N GLN A 171 25.79 38.87 19.83
CA GLN A 171 26.31 37.51 19.58
C GLN A 171 25.18 36.47 19.66
N MET A 172 24.27 36.60 20.62
CA MET A 172 23.09 35.74 20.75
C MET A 172 22.15 35.87 19.55
N ALA A 173 21.91 37.11 19.09
CA ALA A 173 21.08 37.35 17.90
C ALA A 173 21.71 36.76 16.63
N ASP A 174 23.02 36.92 16.45
CA ASP A 174 23.75 36.32 15.33
C ASP A 174 23.73 34.77 15.39
N GLU A 175 23.90 34.15 16.56
CA GLU A 175 23.77 32.68 16.70
C GLU A 175 22.34 32.19 16.43
N GLN A 176 21.32 32.95 16.83
CA GLN A 176 19.93 32.63 16.54
C GLN A 176 19.64 32.69 15.03
N LEU A 177 20.13 33.72 14.33
CA LEU A 177 20.02 33.82 12.87
C LEU A 177 20.80 32.70 12.18
N ALA A 178 21.99 32.35 12.68
CA ALA A 178 22.74 31.21 12.16
C ALA A 178 21.96 29.89 12.30
N LEU A 179 21.32 29.68 13.46
CA LEU A 179 20.47 28.52 13.72
C LEU A 179 19.31 28.45 12.72
N GLU A 180 18.60 29.55 12.49
CA GLU A 180 17.51 29.61 11.51
C GLU A 180 17.98 29.25 10.10
N MET A 181 19.16 29.71 9.68
CA MET A 181 19.74 29.34 8.38
C MET A 181 20.05 27.84 8.32
N TYR A 182 20.63 27.25 9.36
CA TYR A 182 20.92 25.82 9.42
C TYR A 182 19.65 24.95 9.42
N LEU A 183 18.64 25.32 10.21
CA LEU A 183 17.36 24.60 10.24
C LEU A 183 16.62 24.70 8.90
N THR A 184 16.66 25.88 8.25
CA THR A 184 16.11 26.06 6.91
C THR A 184 16.85 25.20 5.88
N ALA A 185 18.19 25.15 5.96
CA ALA A 185 18.99 24.29 5.10
C ALA A 185 18.63 22.81 5.30
N ILE A 186 18.52 22.33 6.55
CA ILE A 186 18.10 20.97 6.88
C ILE A 186 16.71 20.67 6.31
N TYR A 187 15.75 21.57 6.52
CA TYR A 187 14.39 21.43 6.01
C TYR A 187 14.38 21.28 4.47
N ILE A 188 15.03 22.18 3.74
CA ILE A 188 15.12 22.11 2.27
C ILE A 188 15.83 20.83 1.83
N SER A 189 16.90 20.44 2.53
CA SER A 189 17.68 19.24 2.20
C SER A 189 16.89 17.93 2.34
N SER A 190 15.84 17.88 3.19
CA SER A 190 14.97 16.70 3.31
C SER A 190 14.15 16.38 2.05
N TYR A 191 14.09 17.33 1.11
CA TYR A 191 13.50 17.15 -0.21
C TYR A 191 14.56 16.96 -1.30
N THR A 192 15.81 16.69 -0.93
CA THR A 192 16.94 16.45 -1.84
C THR A 192 17.49 15.04 -1.67
N THR A 193 18.48 14.66 -2.48
CA THR A 193 19.07 13.32 -2.44
C THR A 193 19.73 13.04 -1.07
N PRO A 194 19.80 11.77 -0.62
CA PRO A 194 20.29 11.44 0.73
C PRO A 194 21.71 11.94 1.02
N ASN A 195 22.58 11.99 0.01
CA ASN A 195 23.93 12.52 0.17
C ASN A 195 23.95 14.03 0.51
N VAL A 196 22.99 14.79 0.01
CA VAL A 196 22.89 16.24 0.25
C VAL A 196 22.26 16.49 1.60
N GLU A 197 21.23 15.73 1.96
CA GLU A 197 20.65 15.77 3.31
C GLU A 197 21.69 15.38 4.37
N LEU A 198 22.44 14.31 4.12
CA LEU A 198 23.52 13.86 5.00
C LEU A 198 24.63 14.92 5.14
N TYR A 199 25.11 15.49 4.03
CA TYR A 199 26.05 16.60 4.04
C TYR A 199 25.53 17.75 4.91
N THR A 200 24.28 18.14 4.70
CA THR A 200 23.66 19.28 5.40
C THR A 200 23.56 19.04 6.89
N LEU A 201 23.11 17.85 7.30
CA LEU A 201 23.02 17.46 8.70
C LEU A 201 24.40 17.43 9.35
N ILE A 202 25.40 16.81 8.72
CA ILE A 202 26.77 16.72 9.24
C ILE A 202 27.36 18.12 9.46
N GLN A 203 27.29 18.99 8.45
CA GLN A 203 27.89 20.32 8.53
C GLN A 203 27.10 21.27 9.46
N SER A 204 25.77 21.17 9.48
CA SER A 204 24.93 21.96 10.41
C SER A 204 25.18 21.55 11.85
N LEU A 205 25.21 20.26 12.16
CA LEU A 205 25.50 19.76 13.52
C LEU A 205 26.90 20.20 13.98
N LYS A 206 27.90 20.12 13.09
CA LYS A 206 29.25 20.61 13.36
C LYS A 206 29.27 22.11 13.65
N ALA A 207 28.51 22.90 12.90
CA ALA A 207 28.41 24.33 13.13
C ALA A 207 27.67 24.65 14.44
N ILE A 208 26.52 24.02 14.70
CA ILE A 208 25.73 24.21 15.93
C ILE A 208 26.54 23.83 17.18
N ALA A 209 27.36 22.78 17.12
CA ALA A 209 28.23 22.37 18.23
C ALA A 209 29.24 23.45 18.68
N SER A 210 29.45 24.47 17.84
CA SER A 210 30.36 25.58 18.11
C SER A 210 29.67 26.89 18.52
N PHE A 211 28.36 26.84 18.82
CA PHE A 211 27.66 27.94 19.50
C PHE A 211 28.17 28.13 20.94
N LYS A 212 28.32 29.39 21.34
CA LYS A 212 28.74 29.79 22.69
C LYS A 212 27.57 29.82 23.66
N PHE A 213 26.38 30.20 23.19
CA PHE A 213 25.22 30.38 24.04
C PHE A 213 24.39 29.10 24.09
N LYS A 214 23.99 28.72 25.31
CA LYS A 214 23.10 27.57 25.50
C LYS A 214 21.68 27.98 25.17
N ASN A 215 21.03 27.22 24.29
CA ASN A 215 19.61 27.32 24.00
C ASN A 215 18.96 26.00 24.42
N GLU A 216 17.92 26.05 25.27
CA GLU A 216 17.23 24.86 25.77
C GLU A 216 16.66 24.01 24.63
N SER A 217 16.09 24.66 23.59
CA SER A 217 15.58 24.00 22.40
C SER A 217 16.67 23.23 21.64
N LEU A 218 17.92 23.70 21.64
CA LEU A 218 19.03 22.97 21.01
C LEU A 218 19.37 21.68 21.73
N SER A 219 19.25 21.65 23.06
CA SER A 219 19.53 20.45 23.85
C SER A 219 18.56 19.32 23.54
N GLU A 220 17.32 19.66 23.17
CA GLU A 220 16.31 18.72 22.69
C GLU A 220 16.55 18.36 21.21
N MET A 221 16.79 19.35 20.34
CA MET A 221 16.89 19.14 18.89
C MET A 221 18.15 18.40 18.43
N ILE A 222 19.31 18.64 19.06
CA ILE A 222 20.59 18.03 18.63
C ILE A 222 20.52 16.50 18.62
N PRO A 223 20.05 15.81 19.68
CA PRO A 223 19.85 14.36 19.66
C PRO A 223 18.98 13.87 18.49
N HIS A 224 17.90 14.58 18.17
CA HIS A 224 17.02 14.21 17.05
C HIS A 224 17.72 14.37 15.69
N LEU A 225 18.43 15.49 15.48
CA LEU A 225 19.19 15.72 14.25
C LEU A 225 20.35 14.73 14.10
N GLN A 226 21.04 14.37 15.19
CA GLN A 226 22.07 13.34 15.21
C GLN A 226 21.49 11.97 14.88
N ALA A 227 20.38 11.59 15.51
CA ALA A 227 19.70 10.33 15.22
C ALA A 227 19.27 10.24 13.74
N LYS A 228 18.71 11.33 13.19
CA LYS A 228 18.36 11.43 11.78
C LYS A 228 19.58 11.30 10.87
N CYS A 229 20.66 12.02 11.18
CA CYS A 229 21.92 11.94 10.44
C CYS A 229 22.49 10.51 10.44
N LEU A 230 22.46 9.86 11.60
CA LEU A 230 22.95 8.49 11.76
C LEU A 230 22.08 7.47 11.03
N LYS A 231 20.75 7.66 10.97
CA LYS A 231 19.84 6.82 10.17
C LYS A 231 20.18 6.88 8.67
N ILE A 232 20.40 8.08 8.14
CA ILE A 232 20.79 8.24 6.72
C ILE A 232 22.19 7.67 6.48
N ALA A 233 23.13 7.97 7.38
CA ALA A 233 24.50 7.45 7.34
C ALA A 233 24.57 5.93 7.47
N ASP A 234 23.58 5.30 8.12
CA ASP A 234 23.51 3.86 8.27
C ASP A 234 23.46 3.20 6.89
N ILE A 235 22.63 3.72 5.99
CA ILE A 235 22.45 3.21 4.62
C ILE A 235 23.50 3.79 3.68
N TYR A 236 23.81 5.08 3.82
CA TYR A 236 24.72 5.81 2.94
C TYR A 236 25.85 6.47 3.75
N PRO A 237 26.85 5.72 4.26
CA PRO A 237 27.97 6.28 5.03
C PRO A 237 28.98 7.00 4.11
N LEU A 238 28.50 8.05 3.44
CA LEU A 238 29.26 8.92 2.56
C LEU A 238 29.55 10.22 3.29
N PHE A 239 30.84 10.55 3.45
CA PHE A 239 31.26 11.80 4.06
C PHE A 239 31.75 12.75 2.97
N GLU A 240 31.18 13.95 2.93
CA GLU A 240 31.67 15.04 2.10
C GLU A 240 32.15 16.19 2.99
N LEU A 241 33.34 16.70 2.67
CA LEU A 241 33.88 17.90 3.28
C LEU A 241 33.07 19.13 2.84
N PRO A 242 33.07 20.23 3.60
CA PRO A 242 32.52 21.48 3.11
C PRO A 242 33.21 21.84 1.79
N GLN A 243 32.41 22.34 0.83
CA GLN A 243 32.89 22.61 -0.52
C GLN A 243 32.15 23.78 -1.14
N SER A 244 32.76 24.36 -2.17
CA SER A 244 32.23 25.54 -2.85
C SER A 244 30.95 25.22 -3.66
N ASN A 245 30.17 26.25 -3.97
CA ASN A 245 28.98 26.09 -4.82
C ASN A 245 29.31 25.60 -6.24
N ILE A 246 30.51 25.90 -6.75
CA ILE A 246 30.94 25.42 -8.06
C ILE A 246 31.37 23.95 -8.03
N SER A 247 31.98 23.49 -6.93
CA SER A 247 32.24 22.06 -6.74
C SER A 247 30.93 21.27 -6.69
N PHE A 248 29.92 21.72 -5.94
CA PHE A 248 28.57 21.11 -6.01
C PHE A 248 27.95 21.10 -7.41
N PHE A 249 28.27 22.11 -8.23
CA PHE A 249 27.83 22.17 -9.62
C PHE A 249 28.61 21.19 -10.52
N GLN A 250 29.90 20.97 -10.27
CA GLN A 250 30.80 20.15 -11.08
C GLN A 250 30.82 18.68 -10.68
N ASP A 251 30.93 18.38 -9.38
CA ASP A 251 30.84 17.04 -8.79
C ASP A 251 29.49 16.38 -9.13
N GLY A 252 28.53 17.19 -9.57
CA GLY A 252 27.32 16.72 -10.22
C GLY A 252 26.54 15.74 -9.35
N THR A 253 26.06 14.68 -10.00
CA THR A 253 25.33 13.58 -9.38
C THR A 253 26.27 12.45 -8.95
N ASP A 254 27.58 12.62 -8.82
CA ASP A 254 28.51 11.48 -8.62
C ASP A 254 28.18 10.64 -7.37
N SER A 255 27.90 11.28 -6.24
CA SER A 255 27.45 10.55 -5.03
C SER A 255 26.05 9.95 -5.20
N LEU A 256 25.18 10.56 -6.02
CA LEU A 256 23.90 9.99 -6.42
C LEU A 256 24.07 8.79 -7.36
N ILE A 257 25.02 8.81 -8.28
CA ILE A 257 25.37 7.71 -9.18
C ILE A 257 25.90 6.54 -8.34
N LEU A 258 26.74 6.81 -7.35
CA LEU A 258 27.22 5.79 -6.42
C LEU A 258 26.05 5.15 -5.65
N MET A 259 25.13 5.98 -5.15
CA MET A 259 23.91 5.52 -4.48
C MET A 259 23.05 4.64 -5.38
N ARG A 260 22.83 5.06 -6.64
CA ARG A 260 22.11 4.29 -7.66
C ARG A 260 22.77 2.93 -7.88
N LYS A 261 24.07 2.92 -8.14
CA LYS A 261 24.85 1.70 -8.38
C LYS A 261 24.79 0.75 -7.18
N PHE A 262 24.86 1.29 -5.95
CA PHE A 262 24.73 0.52 -4.72
C PHE A 262 23.35 -0.12 -4.60
N LEU A 263 22.28 0.65 -4.76
CA LEU A 263 20.90 0.14 -4.69
C LEU A 263 20.64 -0.91 -5.78
N HIS A 264 21.04 -0.64 -7.02
CA HIS A 264 20.92 -1.59 -8.14
C HIS A 264 21.62 -2.91 -7.87
N HIS A 265 22.87 -2.84 -7.40
CA HIS A 265 23.62 -4.04 -7.04
C HIS A 265 22.92 -4.82 -5.93
N LYS A 266 22.40 -4.14 -4.90
CA LYS A 266 21.70 -4.79 -3.80
C LYS A 266 20.39 -5.44 -4.18
N ILE A 267 19.55 -4.73 -4.93
CA ILE A 267 18.29 -5.29 -5.41
C ILE A 267 18.55 -6.50 -6.31
N LYS A 268 19.57 -6.44 -7.18
CA LYS A 268 19.98 -7.58 -7.99
C LYS A 268 20.44 -8.77 -7.14
N ASP A 269 21.30 -8.55 -6.13
CA ASP A 269 21.77 -9.60 -5.23
C ASP A 269 20.63 -10.25 -4.45
N ILE A 270 19.64 -9.44 -4.05
CA ILE A 270 18.41 -9.88 -3.39
C ILE A 270 17.60 -10.79 -4.33
N GLN A 271 17.35 -10.35 -5.56
CA GLN A 271 16.56 -11.08 -6.55
C GLN A 271 17.24 -12.40 -6.95
N GLU A 272 18.57 -12.41 -7.06
CA GLU A 272 19.32 -13.64 -7.34
C GLU A 272 19.25 -14.62 -6.15
N LYS A 273 19.28 -14.12 -4.91
CA LYS A 273 19.11 -14.96 -3.71
C LYS A 273 17.69 -15.49 -3.59
N SER A 274 16.66 -14.66 -3.81
CA SER A 274 15.26 -15.06 -3.73
C SER A 274 14.93 -16.12 -4.79
N PHE A 275 15.41 -15.95 -6.02
CA PHE A 275 15.26 -16.94 -7.09
C PHE A 275 15.94 -18.28 -6.78
N ASN A 276 17.11 -18.24 -6.12
CA ASN A 276 17.80 -19.45 -5.69
C ASN A 276 17.10 -20.13 -4.51
N SER A 277 16.55 -19.35 -3.56
CA SER A 277 15.72 -19.90 -2.48
C SER A 277 14.40 -20.43 -3.01
N GLU A 278 13.75 -19.80 -3.99
CA GLU A 278 12.54 -20.32 -4.64
C GLU A 278 12.84 -21.57 -5.44
N LYS A 279 13.98 -21.68 -6.12
CA LYS A 279 14.40 -22.95 -6.75
C LYS A 279 14.68 -24.05 -5.72
N PHE A 280 15.24 -23.68 -4.57
CA PHE A 280 15.50 -24.60 -3.46
C PHE A 280 14.20 -24.97 -2.73
N ILE A 281 13.26 -24.04 -2.62
CA ILE A 281 11.91 -24.25 -2.10
C ILE A 281 11.12 -25.06 -3.12
N LEU A 282 11.16 -24.83 -4.43
CA LEU A 282 10.59 -25.72 -5.47
C LEU A 282 11.20 -27.13 -5.42
N TYR A 283 12.47 -27.24 -5.04
CA TYR A 283 13.16 -28.51 -4.80
C TYR A 283 12.68 -29.20 -3.51
N ILE A 284 12.30 -28.44 -2.48
CA ILE A 284 11.72 -28.90 -1.20
C ILE A 284 10.19 -29.08 -1.25
N GLU A 285 9.48 -28.27 -2.04
CA GLU A 285 8.07 -28.28 -2.45
C GLU A 285 7.77 -29.43 -3.44
N ASN A 286 8.64 -30.44 -3.44
CA ASN A 286 8.19 -31.82 -3.33
C ASN A 286 7.17 -32.05 -2.17
N GLU A 287 6.85 -31.04 -1.36
CA GLU A 287 5.60 -30.91 -0.61
C GLU A 287 4.33 -30.92 -1.49
N LYS A 288 4.38 -30.57 -2.79
CA LYS A 288 3.31 -30.91 -3.75
C LYS A 288 3.17 -32.41 -3.93
N LEU A 289 4.24 -33.19 -3.77
CA LEU A 289 4.20 -34.65 -3.72
C LEU A 289 3.54 -35.15 -2.42
N LEU A 290 3.66 -34.40 -1.32
CA LEU A 290 2.95 -34.66 -0.07
C LEU A 290 1.46 -34.31 -0.19
N LYS A 291 1.10 -33.16 -0.78
CA LYS A 291 -0.29 -32.81 -1.13
C LYS A 291 -0.88 -33.79 -2.14
N LEU A 292 -0.12 -34.25 -3.14
CA LEU A 292 -0.56 -35.29 -4.09
C LEU A 292 -0.80 -36.61 -3.37
N LYS A 293 0.03 -36.97 -2.39
CA LYS A 293 -0.15 -38.15 -1.55
C LYS A 293 -1.41 -38.02 -0.67
N THR A 294 -1.64 -36.87 -0.03
CA THR A 294 -2.84 -36.64 0.79
C THR A 294 -4.10 -36.63 -0.08
N LEU A 295 -4.06 -36.00 -1.27
CA LEU A 295 -5.18 -36.00 -2.22
C LEU A 295 -5.46 -37.40 -2.78
N PHE A 296 -4.43 -38.21 -3.02
CA PHE A 296 -4.58 -39.61 -3.45
C PHE A 296 -5.13 -40.50 -2.32
N GLU A 297 -4.68 -40.27 -1.08
CA GLU A 297 -5.22 -40.97 0.10
C GLU A 297 -6.68 -40.57 0.35
N ASP A 298 -7.07 -39.32 0.09
CA ASP A 298 -8.45 -38.84 0.16
C ASP A 298 -9.32 -39.38 -1.00
N LEU A 299 -8.78 -39.44 -2.23
CA LEU A 299 -9.42 -40.03 -3.42
C LEU A 299 -9.57 -41.56 -3.34
N LEU A 300 -8.71 -42.26 -2.60
CA LEU A 300 -8.87 -43.69 -2.31
C LEU A 300 -9.91 -43.94 -1.22
N ASN A 301 -10.21 -42.94 -0.38
CA ASN A 301 -11.20 -43.04 0.69
C ASN A 301 -12.61 -42.59 0.28
N TYR A 302 -12.75 -41.77 -0.77
CA TYR A 302 -14.04 -41.32 -1.33
C TYR A 302 -14.18 -41.70 -2.80
N ARG A 303 -15.34 -42.27 -3.19
CA ARG A 303 -15.62 -42.74 -4.56
C ARG A 303 -15.09 -41.77 -5.63
N PRO A 304 -14.31 -42.24 -6.61
CA PRO A 304 -13.59 -41.34 -7.52
C PRO A 304 -14.56 -40.54 -8.39
N ASP A 305 -14.38 -39.23 -8.40
CA ASP A 305 -14.89 -38.37 -9.46
C ASP A 305 -13.98 -38.56 -10.68
N LEU A 306 -14.46 -39.37 -11.63
CA LEU A 306 -13.73 -39.76 -12.84
C LEU A 306 -13.31 -38.53 -13.66
N VAL A 307 -14.08 -37.44 -13.59
CA VAL A 307 -13.84 -36.20 -14.33
C VAL A 307 -12.59 -35.49 -13.81
N ALA A 308 -12.40 -35.47 -12.49
CA ALA A 308 -11.20 -34.91 -11.87
C ALA A 308 -9.94 -35.72 -12.23
N LEU A 309 -10.07 -37.05 -12.33
CA LEU A 309 -8.95 -37.91 -12.73
C LEU A 309 -8.57 -37.70 -14.20
N ILE A 310 -9.55 -37.56 -15.10
CA ILE A 310 -9.32 -37.28 -16.52
C ILE A 310 -8.67 -35.92 -16.71
N GLY A 311 -9.18 -34.87 -16.06
CA GLY A 311 -8.58 -33.54 -16.12
C GLY A 311 -7.13 -33.53 -15.64
N LEU A 312 -6.83 -34.26 -14.57
CA LEU A 312 -5.45 -34.39 -14.07
C LEU A 312 -4.54 -35.10 -15.09
N ILE A 313 -5.03 -36.14 -15.78
CA ILE A 313 -4.25 -36.84 -16.81
C ILE A 313 -3.98 -35.92 -18.00
N GLU A 314 -4.93 -35.08 -18.38
CA GLU A 314 -4.79 -34.11 -19.48
C GLU A 314 -3.78 -33.00 -19.14
N ASP A 315 -3.82 -32.46 -17.92
CA ASP A 315 -2.84 -31.47 -17.44
C ASP A 315 -1.41 -32.02 -17.46
N TYR A 316 -1.24 -33.29 -17.08
CA TYR A 316 0.06 -33.95 -17.15
C TYR A 316 0.49 -34.27 -18.58
N GLU A 317 -0.44 -34.57 -19.49
CA GLU A 317 -0.15 -34.80 -20.91
C GLU A 317 0.50 -33.57 -21.55
N GLU A 318 0.04 -32.37 -21.20
CA GLU A 318 0.62 -31.11 -21.67
C GLU A 318 2.04 -30.91 -21.13
N ILE A 319 2.27 -31.19 -19.84
CA ILE A 319 3.60 -31.12 -19.22
C ILE A 319 4.56 -32.13 -19.88
N ILE A 320 4.10 -33.34 -20.18
CA ILE A 320 4.89 -34.42 -20.76
C ILE A 320 5.20 -34.15 -22.24
N LYS A 321 4.23 -33.63 -23.01
CA LYS A 321 4.43 -33.18 -24.40
C LYS A 321 5.50 -32.10 -24.49
N ASN A 322 5.54 -31.20 -23.50
CA ASN A 322 6.50 -30.11 -23.46
C ASN A 322 7.89 -30.53 -22.93
N LYS A 323 8.00 -31.66 -22.22
CA LYS A 323 9.27 -32.17 -21.64
C LYS A 323 9.34 -33.71 -21.66
N PRO A 324 9.64 -34.34 -22.81
CA PRO A 324 9.60 -35.80 -22.96
C PRO A 324 10.56 -36.57 -22.03
N ASP A 325 11.68 -35.97 -21.64
CA ASP A 325 12.69 -36.61 -20.76
C ASP A 325 12.32 -36.53 -19.25
N PHE A 326 11.27 -35.78 -18.90
CA PHE A 326 10.90 -35.48 -17.51
C PHE A 326 10.63 -36.73 -16.67
N LEU A 327 10.05 -37.77 -17.27
CA LEU A 327 9.72 -39.01 -16.58
C LEU A 327 10.86 -40.03 -16.57
N GLU A 328 11.78 -39.97 -17.54
CA GLU A 328 13.02 -40.76 -17.49
C GLU A 328 13.97 -40.24 -16.41
N ALA A 329 13.99 -38.92 -16.21
CA ALA A 329 14.69 -38.27 -15.11
C ALA A 329 14.05 -38.53 -13.72
N ASN A 330 12.79 -39.02 -13.67
CA ASN A 330 12.04 -39.24 -12.44
C ASN A 330 11.41 -40.66 -12.36
N PRO A 331 12.24 -41.71 -12.22
CA PRO A 331 11.78 -43.11 -12.24
C PRO A 331 10.76 -43.46 -11.16
N ALA A 332 10.78 -42.77 -10.01
CA ALA A 332 9.80 -42.95 -8.93
C ALA A 332 8.38 -42.48 -9.33
N LEU A 333 8.26 -41.39 -10.10
CA LEU A 333 6.96 -40.89 -10.58
C LEU A 333 6.39 -41.82 -11.64
N LYS A 334 7.25 -42.35 -12.52
CA LYS A 334 6.87 -43.37 -13.51
C LYS A 334 6.34 -44.64 -12.84
N GLU A 335 7.03 -45.13 -11.82
CA GLU A 335 6.60 -46.31 -11.04
C GLU A 335 5.29 -46.04 -10.28
N PHE A 336 5.14 -44.85 -9.69
CA PHE A 336 3.91 -44.44 -9.01
C PHE A 336 2.68 -44.39 -9.95
N LEU A 337 2.82 -43.80 -11.14
CA LEU A 337 1.75 -43.77 -12.13
C LEU A 337 1.36 -45.18 -12.58
N LEU A 338 2.33 -46.05 -12.85
CA LEU A 338 2.09 -47.44 -13.25
C LEU A 338 1.35 -48.24 -12.17
N ILE A 339 1.69 -48.03 -10.90
CA ILE A 339 1.02 -48.67 -9.75
C ILE A 339 -0.43 -48.19 -9.63
N ASN A 340 -0.69 -46.90 -9.77
CA ASN A 340 -2.04 -46.34 -9.63
C ASN A 340 -2.95 -46.72 -10.80
N LEU A 341 -2.42 -46.80 -12.02
CA LEU A 341 -3.16 -47.30 -13.19
C LEU A 341 -3.57 -48.77 -13.03
N TYR A 342 -2.70 -49.59 -12.43
CA TYR A 342 -3.06 -50.96 -12.07
C TYR A 342 -4.18 -51.02 -11.01
N ASN A 343 -4.14 -50.12 -10.03
CA ASN A 343 -5.11 -50.09 -8.93
C ASN A 343 -6.53 -49.70 -9.40
N ILE A 344 -6.67 -48.92 -10.47
CA ILE A 344 -7.98 -48.63 -11.10
C ILE A 344 -8.47 -49.74 -12.05
N GLY A 345 -7.78 -50.90 -12.09
CA GLY A 345 -8.23 -52.11 -12.77
C GLY A 345 -7.65 -52.34 -14.17
N ILE A 346 -6.71 -51.50 -14.60
CA ILE A 346 -6.06 -51.64 -15.92
C ILE A 346 -4.99 -52.74 -15.86
N ASP A 347 -5.08 -53.71 -16.76
CA ASP A 347 -4.33 -54.97 -16.69
C ASP A 347 -2.81 -54.78 -16.95
N GLN A 348 -1.94 -55.15 -16.00
CA GLN A 348 -0.48 -54.99 -16.11
C GLN A 348 0.16 -55.56 -17.39
N PRO A 349 -0.28 -56.71 -17.95
CA PRO A 349 0.34 -57.27 -19.15
C PRO A 349 0.25 -56.33 -20.35
N LYS A 350 -0.84 -55.55 -20.46
CA LYS A 350 -1.03 -54.57 -21.55
C LYS A 350 -0.21 -53.29 -21.34
N ILE A 351 -0.10 -52.85 -20.08
CA ILE A 351 0.71 -51.69 -19.70
C ILE A 351 2.20 -51.92 -20.03
N SER A 352 2.70 -53.13 -19.80
CA SER A 352 4.10 -53.49 -20.10
C SER A 352 4.44 -53.65 -21.59
N GLN A 353 3.43 -53.65 -22.47
CA GLN A 353 3.60 -53.79 -23.92
C GLN A 353 3.61 -52.45 -24.67
N ASN A 354 3.05 -51.39 -24.09
CA ASN A 354 3.08 -50.05 -24.67
C ASN A 354 4.48 -49.46 -24.53
N LYS A 355 5.11 -49.13 -25.66
CA LYS A 355 6.53 -48.75 -25.71
C LYS A 355 6.76 -47.28 -25.38
N ASN A 356 5.74 -46.44 -25.49
CA ASN A 356 5.79 -45.05 -25.02
C ASN A 356 4.55 -44.68 -24.20
N LEU A 357 4.68 -43.63 -23.40
CA LEU A 357 3.65 -43.19 -22.45
C LEU A 357 2.41 -42.58 -23.15
N THR A 358 2.58 -42.02 -24.34
CA THR A 358 1.48 -41.47 -25.13
C THR A 358 0.49 -42.57 -25.54
N GLU A 359 0.98 -43.73 -25.98
CA GLU A 359 0.17 -44.91 -26.28
C GLU A 359 -0.56 -45.43 -25.04
N LEU A 360 0.07 -45.31 -23.86
CA LEU A 360 -0.53 -45.70 -22.60
C LEU A 360 -1.66 -44.73 -22.18
N ILE A 361 -1.46 -43.43 -22.31
CA ILE A 361 -2.47 -42.40 -22.00
C ILE A 361 -3.70 -42.53 -22.92
N GLU A 362 -3.49 -42.73 -24.21
CA GLU A 362 -4.59 -42.97 -25.18
C GLU A 362 -5.38 -44.24 -24.85
N TYR A 363 -4.69 -45.31 -24.45
CA TYR A 363 -5.34 -46.54 -24.00
C TYR A 363 -6.20 -46.31 -22.73
N ILE A 364 -5.68 -45.56 -21.76
CA ILE A 364 -6.41 -45.24 -20.51
C ILE A 364 -7.65 -44.39 -20.78
N LYS A 365 -7.54 -43.42 -21.70
CA LYS A 365 -8.69 -42.60 -22.13
C LYS A 365 -9.79 -43.47 -22.74
N SER A 366 -9.43 -44.44 -23.59
CA SER A 366 -10.38 -45.38 -24.18
C SER A 366 -11.13 -46.20 -23.11
N ASP A 367 -10.43 -46.77 -22.14
CA ASP A 367 -11.05 -47.57 -21.07
C ASP A 367 -11.92 -46.71 -20.12
N LEU A 368 -11.51 -45.45 -19.86
CA LEU A 368 -12.28 -44.52 -19.02
C LEU A 368 -13.56 -44.02 -19.71
N ILE A 369 -13.54 -43.80 -21.02
CA ILE A 369 -14.74 -43.45 -21.82
C ILE A 369 -15.75 -44.60 -21.80
N GLU A 370 -15.30 -45.85 -21.92
CA GLU A 370 -16.18 -47.02 -21.81
C GLU A 370 -16.82 -47.10 -20.41
N TYR A 371 -16.03 -46.81 -19.36
CA TYR A 371 -16.53 -46.77 -17.98
C TYR A 371 -17.52 -45.63 -17.72
N GLU A 372 -17.27 -44.43 -18.24
CA GLU A 372 -18.17 -43.28 -18.14
C GLU A 372 -19.51 -43.58 -18.83
N GLN A 373 -19.48 -44.24 -20.00
CA GLN A 373 -20.69 -44.67 -20.70
C GLN A 373 -21.50 -45.68 -19.86
N ILE A 374 -20.83 -46.59 -19.15
CA ILE A 374 -21.49 -47.55 -18.23
C ILE A 374 -22.13 -46.81 -17.04
N VAL A 375 -21.46 -45.79 -16.50
CA VAL A 375 -21.97 -44.97 -15.38
C VAL A 375 -23.15 -44.10 -15.82
N LYS A 376 -23.10 -43.50 -17.01
CA LYS A 376 -24.18 -42.70 -17.60
C LYS A 376 -25.42 -43.54 -17.85
N ASN A 377 -25.25 -44.72 -18.46
CA ASN A 377 -26.33 -45.70 -18.66
C ASN A 377 -26.98 -46.09 -17.31
N ARG A 378 -26.21 -46.20 -16.22
CA ARG A 378 -26.74 -46.47 -14.88
C ARG A 378 -27.52 -45.30 -14.30
N GLN A 379 -27.07 -44.07 -14.49
CA GLN A 379 -27.77 -42.88 -14.01
C GLN A 379 -29.10 -42.65 -14.76
N ASP A 380 -29.13 -42.92 -16.07
CA ASP A 380 -30.35 -42.83 -16.88
C ASP A 380 -31.38 -43.89 -16.45
N ILE A 381 -30.93 -45.13 -16.19
CA ILE A 381 -31.78 -46.18 -15.60
C ILE A 381 -32.30 -45.80 -14.20
N LEU A 382 -31.52 -45.07 -13.40
CA LEU A 382 -31.92 -44.60 -12.07
C LEU A 382 -32.92 -43.43 -12.13
N LYS A 383 -32.82 -42.56 -13.14
CA LYS A 383 -33.77 -41.44 -13.37
C LYS A 383 -35.15 -41.93 -13.82
N GLU A 384 -35.23 -43.07 -14.52
CA GLU A 384 -36.51 -43.67 -14.96
C GLU A 384 -37.20 -44.54 -13.88
N GLN A 385 -36.55 -44.80 -12.74
CA GLN A 385 -37.14 -45.64 -11.69
C GLN A 385 -38.43 -45.09 -11.03
N PRO A 386 -38.60 -43.76 -10.81
CA PRO A 386 -39.83 -43.23 -10.21
C PRO A 386 -41.04 -43.43 -11.14
N THR A 387 -40.87 -43.15 -12.43
CA THR A 387 -41.92 -43.32 -13.46
C THR A 387 -42.24 -44.79 -13.71
N LEU A 388 -41.25 -45.68 -13.69
CA LEU A 388 -41.48 -47.13 -13.80
C LEU A 388 -42.24 -47.67 -12.57
N LYS A 389 -41.89 -47.19 -11.36
CA LYS A 389 -42.55 -47.56 -10.10
C LYS A 389 -44.01 -47.08 -10.07
N GLU A 390 -44.28 -45.85 -10.50
CA GLU A 390 -45.64 -45.30 -10.58
C GLU A 390 -46.49 -45.97 -11.68
N SER A 391 -45.90 -46.28 -12.84
CA SER A 391 -46.55 -47.03 -13.93
C SER A 391 -46.91 -48.47 -13.51
N LEU A 392 -46.03 -49.13 -12.75
CA LEU A 392 -46.32 -50.44 -12.17
C LEU A 392 -47.40 -50.38 -11.10
N LEU A 393 -47.35 -49.39 -10.20
CA LEU A 393 -48.36 -49.21 -9.14
C LEU A 393 -49.75 -48.91 -9.71
N SER A 394 -49.86 -48.12 -10.79
CA SER A 394 -51.15 -47.86 -11.45
C SER A 394 -51.71 -49.11 -12.15
N LYS A 395 -50.84 -49.91 -12.80
CA LYS A 395 -51.25 -51.18 -13.39
C LYS A 395 -51.69 -52.19 -12.33
N PHE A 396 -51.00 -52.29 -11.19
CA PHE A 396 -51.40 -53.15 -10.07
C PHE A 396 -52.77 -52.78 -9.49
N HIS A 397 -53.11 -51.49 -9.47
CA HIS A 397 -54.43 -51.03 -9.04
C HIS A 397 -55.54 -51.49 -10.00
N ASN A 398 -55.27 -51.49 -11.31
CA ASN A 398 -56.24 -51.85 -12.34
C ASN A 398 -56.55 -53.36 -12.43
N ILE A 399 -55.69 -54.23 -11.90
CA ILE A 399 -55.93 -55.70 -11.80
C ILE A 399 -56.53 -56.12 -10.45
N GLY A 400 -57.06 -55.17 -9.66
CA GLY A 400 -57.87 -55.46 -8.47
C GLY A 400 -57.07 -55.83 -7.21
N ILE A 401 -55.75 -55.64 -7.22
CA ILE A 401 -54.91 -55.85 -6.03
C ILE A 401 -55.00 -54.60 -5.14
N ASN A 402 -55.96 -54.61 -4.20
CA ASN A 402 -56.11 -53.50 -3.26
C ASN A 402 -54.95 -53.46 -2.27
N LYS A 403 -54.30 -52.28 -2.20
CA LYS A 403 -53.19 -51.87 -1.32
C LYS A 403 -52.87 -52.87 -0.19
N PRO A 404 -51.75 -53.62 -0.25
CA PRO A 404 -51.30 -54.32 0.94
C PRO A 404 -50.85 -53.28 1.98
N LYS A 405 -51.28 -53.45 3.22
CA LYS A 405 -50.76 -52.70 4.37
C LYS A 405 -49.24 -52.89 4.43
N LEU A 406 -48.51 -51.83 4.07
CA LEU A 406 -47.12 -51.47 4.41
C LEU A 406 -46.06 -52.59 4.53
N LEU A 407 -45.08 -52.54 3.62
CA LEU A 407 -43.66 -52.76 3.95
C LEU A 407 -42.86 -51.55 3.40
N PRO A 408 -42.41 -50.60 4.23
CA PRO A 408 -41.83 -49.35 3.74
C PRO A 408 -40.39 -49.45 3.21
N ASN A 409 -39.70 -50.60 3.28
CA ASN A 409 -38.26 -50.68 2.97
C ASN A 409 -37.82 -51.97 2.26
N LYS A 410 -38.40 -52.31 1.10
CA LYS A 410 -37.74 -53.24 0.16
C LYS A 410 -37.43 -52.54 -1.15
N ASN A 411 -36.19 -52.69 -1.62
CA ASN A 411 -35.76 -52.29 -2.96
C ASN A 411 -36.50 -53.11 -4.04
N LEU A 412 -36.42 -52.70 -5.31
CA LEU A 412 -37.13 -53.33 -6.43
C LEU A 412 -36.97 -54.86 -6.49
N ILE A 413 -35.83 -55.39 -6.06
CA ILE A 413 -35.52 -56.83 -6.02
C ILE A 413 -36.48 -57.56 -5.07
N GLY A 414 -36.73 -57.02 -3.87
CA GLY A 414 -37.65 -57.61 -2.91
C GLY A 414 -39.13 -57.59 -3.32
N LEU A 415 -39.51 -56.64 -4.19
CA LEU A 415 -40.85 -56.59 -4.79
C LEU A 415 -41.05 -57.71 -5.83
N VAL A 416 -39.99 -58.04 -6.57
CA VAL A 416 -40.00 -59.07 -7.62
C VAL A 416 -40.02 -60.48 -7.05
N GLU A 417 -39.31 -60.72 -5.94
CA GLU A 417 -39.40 -62.01 -5.26
C GLU A 417 -40.80 -62.28 -4.69
N TYR A 418 -41.49 -61.24 -4.22
CA TYR A 418 -42.88 -61.32 -3.80
C TYR A 418 -43.81 -61.68 -4.98
N ILE A 419 -43.64 -61.01 -6.13
CA ILE A 419 -44.42 -61.30 -7.35
C ILE A 419 -44.18 -62.74 -7.85
N LYS A 420 -42.93 -63.23 -7.78
CA LYS A 420 -42.62 -64.64 -8.11
C LYS A 420 -43.28 -65.63 -7.15
N SER A 421 -43.47 -65.27 -5.88
CA SER A 421 -44.09 -66.14 -4.88
C SER A 421 -45.61 -66.26 -5.02
N GLU A 422 -46.29 -65.27 -5.60
CA GLU A 422 -47.76 -65.21 -5.75
C GLU A 422 -48.28 -65.93 -7.02
N LYS A 423 -47.42 -66.61 -7.80
CA LYS A 423 -47.79 -67.40 -9.01
C LYS A 423 -48.76 -66.70 -9.98
N VAL A 424 -48.55 -65.41 -10.26
CA VAL A 424 -49.30 -64.70 -11.31
C VAL A 424 -48.70 -65.06 -12.67
N SER A 425 -49.31 -66.02 -13.37
CA SER A 425 -48.79 -66.61 -14.62
C SER A 425 -49.17 -65.85 -15.90
N GLU A 426 -49.82 -64.70 -15.81
CA GLU A 426 -50.26 -63.94 -16.98
C GLU A 426 -49.80 -62.49 -16.85
N LEU A 427 -48.61 -62.14 -17.36
CA LEU A 427 -48.20 -60.77 -17.71
C LEU A 427 -46.87 -60.79 -18.48
N GLU A 428 -46.88 -60.39 -19.75
CA GLU A 428 -45.68 -60.21 -20.61
C GLU A 428 -44.65 -59.22 -20.01
N THR A 429 -45.08 -58.34 -19.11
CA THR A 429 -44.25 -57.30 -18.48
C THR A 429 -43.21 -57.82 -17.50
N ILE A 430 -43.30 -59.09 -17.05
CA ILE A 430 -42.29 -59.69 -16.18
C ILE A 430 -40.96 -59.95 -16.93
N ASN A 431 -41.01 -60.21 -18.24
CA ASN A 431 -39.80 -60.47 -19.04
C ASN A 431 -38.95 -59.21 -19.27
N ASP A 432 -39.60 -58.05 -19.43
CA ASP A 432 -38.90 -56.76 -19.53
C ASP A 432 -38.21 -56.39 -18.21
N LEU A 433 -38.89 -56.66 -17.09
CA LEU A 433 -38.33 -56.42 -15.76
C LEU A 433 -37.16 -57.36 -15.43
N ILE A 434 -37.23 -58.62 -15.87
CA ILE A 434 -36.13 -59.59 -15.75
C ILE A 434 -34.93 -59.18 -16.61
N SER A 435 -35.16 -58.59 -17.79
CA SER A 435 -34.09 -58.12 -18.67
C SER A 435 -33.37 -56.90 -18.09
N ALA A 436 -34.09 -55.92 -17.54
CA ALA A 436 -33.51 -54.79 -16.81
C ALA A 436 -32.73 -55.24 -15.56
N LEU A 437 -33.21 -56.28 -14.86
CA LEU A 437 -32.53 -56.84 -13.69
C LEU A 437 -31.24 -57.60 -14.05
N LYS A 438 -31.16 -58.29 -15.20
CA LYS A 438 -29.92 -58.92 -15.67
C LYS A 438 -28.82 -57.89 -15.93
N ILE A 439 -29.18 -56.69 -16.40
CA ILE A 439 -28.24 -55.57 -16.62
C ILE A 439 -27.75 -55.01 -15.27
N LEU A 440 -28.64 -54.85 -14.28
CA LEU A 440 -28.28 -54.45 -12.92
C LEU A 440 -27.44 -55.49 -12.18
N GLN A 441 -27.65 -56.78 -12.44
CA GLN A 441 -26.89 -57.87 -11.82
C GLN A 441 -25.47 -57.98 -12.42
N LYS A 442 -25.31 -57.75 -13.74
CA LYS A 442 -24.00 -57.64 -14.40
C LYS A 442 -23.18 -56.47 -13.84
N THR A 443 -23.80 -55.31 -13.67
CA THR A 443 -23.14 -54.13 -13.08
C THR A 443 -22.81 -54.33 -11.59
N HIS A 444 -23.64 -55.05 -10.83
CA HIS A 444 -23.34 -55.37 -9.44
C HIS A 444 -22.19 -56.39 -9.28
N MET A 445 -22.09 -57.39 -10.17
CA MET A 445 -20.95 -58.33 -10.18
C MET A 445 -19.64 -57.63 -10.55
N ALA A 446 -19.64 -56.72 -11.54
CA ALA A 446 -18.47 -55.91 -11.86
C ALA A 446 -17.99 -55.11 -10.62
N HIS A 447 -18.91 -54.47 -9.91
CA HIS A 447 -18.57 -53.71 -8.69
C HIS A 447 -18.00 -54.58 -7.54
N LYS A 448 -18.43 -55.84 -7.45
CA LYS A 448 -17.97 -56.80 -6.42
C LYS A 448 -16.57 -57.35 -6.71
N VAL A 449 -16.19 -57.45 -8.00
CA VAL A 449 -14.83 -57.81 -8.42
C VAL A 449 -13.83 -56.69 -8.08
N TYR A 450 -14.25 -55.42 -8.22
CA TYR A 450 -13.42 -54.26 -7.87
C TYR A 450 -13.21 -54.09 -6.36
N THR A 451 -14.24 -54.31 -5.54
CA THR A 451 -14.16 -54.12 -4.08
C THR A 451 -13.35 -55.19 -3.34
N ASN A 452 -13.27 -56.43 -3.87
CA ASN A 452 -12.44 -57.49 -3.26
C ASN A 452 -10.94 -57.38 -3.61
N ARG A 453 -10.57 -56.72 -4.71
CA ARG A 453 -9.16 -56.46 -5.06
C ARG A 453 -8.52 -55.39 -4.16
N ASP A 454 -9.32 -54.46 -3.67
CA ASP A 454 -8.92 -53.31 -2.85
C ASP A 454 -8.36 -53.71 -1.46
N LEU A 455 -8.98 -54.71 -0.82
CA LEU A 455 -8.55 -55.22 0.50
C LEU A 455 -7.18 -55.92 0.45
N THR A 456 -6.88 -56.62 -0.64
CA THR A 456 -5.63 -57.40 -0.78
C THR A 456 -4.45 -56.51 -1.17
N ALA A 457 -4.71 -55.38 -1.85
CA ALA A 457 -3.71 -54.37 -2.18
C ALA A 457 -3.30 -53.54 -0.95
N LYS A 458 -4.27 -53.21 -0.09
CA LYS A 458 -4.06 -52.43 1.15
C LYS A 458 -3.09 -53.09 2.13
N GLU A 459 -3.18 -54.42 2.28
CA GLU A 459 -2.26 -55.19 3.15
C GLU A 459 -0.83 -55.32 2.58
N LYS A 460 -0.69 -55.42 1.25
CA LYS A 460 0.63 -55.44 0.59
C LYS A 460 1.32 -54.07 0.62
N LEU A 461 0.56 -52.98 0.47
CA LEU A 461 1.05 -51.60 0.61
C LEU A 461 1.63 -51.34 2.00
N LEU A 462 0.95 -51.80 3.07
CA LEU A 462 1.40 -51.61 4.45
C LEU A 462 2.72 -52.35 4.76
N GLN A 463 3.01 -53.45 4.05
CA GLN A 463 4.27 -54.19 4.18
C GLN A 463 5.40 -53.61 3.34
N MET A 464 5.10 -53.06 2.15
CA MET A 464 6.09 -52.42 1.26
C MET A 464 6.55 -51.06 1.81
N ASP A 465 5.67 -50.28 2.42
CA ASP A 465 5.98 -48.95 2.96
C ASP A 465 6.98 -49.03 4.13
N LYS A 466 6.87 -50.07 4.98
CA LYS A 466 7.86 -50.36 6.04
C LYS A 466 9.23 -50.74 5.49
N LYS A 467 9.30 -51.34 4.30
CA LYS A 467 10.56 -51.77 3.67
C LYS A 467 11.23 -50.60 2.93
N ALA A 468 10.45 -49.78 2.24
CA ALA A 468 10.89 -48.57 1.56
C ALA A 468 11.38 -47.51 2.56
N PHE A 469 10.64 -47.28 3.66
CA PHE A 469 11.04 -46.33 4.70
C PHE A 469 12.33 -46.75 5.43
N LYS A 470 12.55 -48.06 5.62
CA LYS A 470 13.78 -48.60 6.22
C LYS A 470 14.98 -48.55 5.27
N SER A 471 14.73 -48.62 3.95
CA SER A 471 15.73 -48.39 2.90
C SER A 471 16.10 -46.91 2.80
N TYR A 472 15.10 -46.01 2.78
CA TYR A 472 15.27 -44.56 2.70
C TYR A 472 16.03 -43.99 3.91
N LYS A 473 15.73 -44.47 5.12
CA LYS A 473 16.47 -44.10 6.35
C LYS A 473 17.91 -44.64 6.38
N LYS A 474 18.23 -45.66 5.59
CA LYS A 474 19.58 -46.20 5.41
C LYS A 474 20.37 -45.40 4.36
N THR A 475 19.70 -44.89 3.33
CA THR A 475 20.27 -44.01 2.29
C THR A 475 20.52 -42.58 2.81
N LEU A 476 19.69 -42.10 3.76
CA LEU A 476 19.88 -40.81 4.46
C LEU A 476 20.98 -40.82 5.54
N LYS A 477 21.78 -41.90 5.66
CA LYS A 477 23.09 -41.83 6.35
C LYS A 477 24.15 -41.18 5.43
N LEU A 478 23.81 -40.06 4.82
CA LEU A 478 24.81 -39.07 4.44
C LEU A 478 25.26 -38.38 5.73
N ASP A 479 26.58 -38.36 5.93
CA ASP A 479 27.23 -37.96 7.17
C ASP A 479 26.63 -36.69 7.79
N LYS A 480 26.23 -36.82 9.06
CA LYS A 480 25.72 -35.75 9.95
C LYS A 480 26.75 -34.64 10.23
N LYS A 481 27.77 -34.46 9.39
CA LYS A 481 28.89 -33.54 9.67
C LYS A 481 28.90 -32.25 8.88
N ASP A 482 28.16 -32.09 7.76
CA ASP A 482 28.29 -30.87 6.95
C ASP A 482 26.97 -30.16 6.52
N SER A 483 25.80 -30.81 6.54
CA SER A 483 24.56 -30.15 6.08
C SER A 483 23.88 -29.24 7.11
N GLY A 484 24.09 -29.50 8.41
CA GLY A 484 23.62 -28.60 9.48
C GLY A 484 24.39 -27.27 9.51
N THR A 485 25.63 -27.27 9.03
CA THR A 485 26.51 -26.08 9.04
C THR A 485 26.25 -25.11 7.90
N GLU A 486 25.69 -25.52 6.76
CA GLU A 486 25.41 -24.58 5.66
C GLU A 486 24.14 -23.77 5.89
N ILE A 487 23.08 -24.39 6.42
CA ILE A 487 21.84 -23.69 6.78
C ILE A 487 22.09 -22.76 7.98
N GLU A 488 22.80 -23.23 9.02
CA GLU A 488 23.23 -22.34 10.12
C GLU A 488 24.21 -21.26 9.67
N ARG A 489 25.07 -21.49 8.67
CA ARG A 489 25.93 -20.44 8.09
C ARG A 489 25.13 -19.47 7.23
N PHE A 490 24.06 -19.90 6.56
CA PHE A 490 23.17 -19.04 5.78
C PHE A 490 22.41 -18.08 6.71
N PHE A 491 21.80 -18.60 7.78
CA PHE A 491 21.15 -17.79 8.81
C PHE A 491 22.14 -17.00 9.70
N LYS A 492 23.35 -17.50 9.96
CA LYS A 492 24.42 -16.69 10.61
C LYS A 492 25.00 -15.62 9.69
N LYS A 493 24.94 -15.78 8.35
CA LYS A 493 25.33 -14.72 7.41
C LYS A 493 24.33 -13.56 7.42
N GLU A 494 23.04 -13.82 7.63
CA GLU A 494 22.04 -12.76 7.85
C GLU A 494 22.32 -11.96 9.14
N SER A 495 22.95 -12.57 10.16
CA SER A 495 23.41 -11.84 11.36
C SER A 495 24.65 -10.93 11.14
N LEU A 496 25.26 -11.01 9.95
CA LEU A 496 26.40 -10.20 9.52
C LEU A 496 26.02 -9.11 8.50
N SER A 497 24.92 -9.28 7.74
CA SER A 497 24.38 -8.23 6.87
C SER A 497 23.69 -7.17 7.72
N GLY A 498 24.13 -5.93 7.56
CA GLY A 498 23.80 -4.84 8.45
C GLY A 498 22.36 -4.31 8.39
N HIS A 499 21.71 -4.48 7.25
CA HIS A 499 20.36 -3.98 6.97
C HIS A 499 19.42 -5.14 6.69
N THR A 500 18.19 -5.05 7.19
CA THR A 500 17.13 -5.98 6.81
C THR A 500 16.75 -5.74 5.36
N HIS A 501 16.30 -6.80 4.68
CA HIS A 501 15.81 -6.75 3.31
C HIS A 501 14.78 -5.63 3.08
N ILE A 502 13.82 -5.48 4.00
CA ILE A 502 12.80 -4.43 4.00
C ILE A 502 13.39 -3.02 3.90
N VAL A 503 14.49 -2.73 4.62
CA VAL A 503 15.11 -1.40 4.62
C VAL A 503 15.70 -1.09 3.25
N MET A 504 16.36 -2.06 2.62
CA MET A 504 16.93 -1.88 1.29
C MET A 504 15.87 -1.68 0.22
N LEU A 505 14.80 -2.46 0.26
CA LEU A 505 13.65 -2.32 -0.63
C LEU A 505 12.95 -0.97 -0.44
N TYR A 506 12.74 -0.53 0.80
CA TYR A 506 12.17 0.77 1.09
C TYR A 506 13.00 1.91 0.50
N GLN A 507 14.31 1.87 0.68
CA GLN A 507 15.21 2.91 0.13
C GLN A 507 15.23 2.90 -1.40
N ALA A 508 15.21 1.73 -2.03
CA ALA A 508 15.09 1.63 -3.49
C ALA A 508 13.73 2.16 -3.98
N TYR A 509 12.65 1.81 -3.30
CA TYR A 509 11.30 2.29 -3.61
C TYR A 509 11.20 3.82 -3.48
N GLU A 510 11.61 4.39 -2.36
CA GLU A 510 11.64 5.83 -2.13
C GLU A 510 12.52 6.55 -3.17
N ALA A 511 13.69 5.99 -3.48
CA ALA A 511 14.55 6.52 -4.54
C ALA A 511 13.86 6.48 -5.91
N SER A 512 13.05 5.46 -6.20
CA SER A 512 12.31 5.35 -7.46
C SER A 512 11.20 6.42 -7.56
N LEU A 513 10.44 6.62 -6.48
CA LEU A 513 9.42 7.67 -6.38
C LEU A 513 10.01 9.07 -6.59
N LYS A 514 11.20 9.32 -6.02
CA LYS A 514 11.85 10.64 -6.10
C LYS A 514 12.69 10.84 -7.37
N GLY A 515 12.73 9.87 -8.28
CA GLY A 515 13.52 9.94 -9.51
C GLY A 515 15.03 9.87 -9.28
N TRP A 516 15.44 9.24 -8.19
CA TRP A 516 16.84 9.06 -7.79
C TRP A 516 17.36 7.67 -8.10
N TYR A 517 16.50 6.67 -8.25
CA TYR A 517 16.89 5.30 -8.57
C TYR A 517 17.38 5.16 -10.02
N GLU A 518 16.73 5.86 -10.94
CA GLU A 518 17.08 5.96 -12.36
C GLU A 518 17.26 7.43 -12.77
N GLU A 519 17.83 7.68 -13.95
CA GLU A 519 17.89 9.04 -14.54
C GLU A 519 16.50 9.59 -14.88
N GLU A 520 15.62 8.73 -15.37
CA GLU A 520 14.22 9.03 -15.65
C GLU A 520 13.33 8.11 -14.80
N HIS A 521 12.22 8.63 -14.28
CA HIS A 521 11.30 7.82 -13.49
C HIS A 521 10.75 6.67 -14.34
N ASN A 522 10.89 5.44 -13.83
CA ASN A 522 10.39 4.23 -14.47
C ASN A 522 9.25 3.62 -13.63
N PRO A 523 7.98 3.80 -14.06
CA PRO A 523 6.82 3.29 -13.32
C PRO A 523 6.81 1.78 -13.13
N ILE A 524 7.35 1.01 -14.07
CA ILE A 524 7.42 -0.45 -13.97
C ILE A 524 8.39 -0.85 -12.86
N GLN A 525 9.55 -0.21 -12.82
CA GLN A 525 10.56 -0.47 -11.79
C GLN A 525 10.08 -0.02 -10.40
N GLU A 526 9.42 1.14 -10.31
CA GLU A 526 8.73 1.57 -9.09
C GLU A 526 7.73 0.51 -8.60
N GLN A 527 6.86 0.03 -9.50
CA GLN A 527 5.86 -0.98 -9.15
C GLN A 527 6.51 -2.27 -8.64
N ILE A 528 7.56 -2.77 -9.30
CA ILE A 528 8.28 -3.97 -8.85
C ILE A 528 8.84 -3.76 -7.44
N LEU A 529 9.57 -2.67 -7.22
CA LEU A 529 10.16 -2.36 -5.90
C LEU A 529 9.09 -2.20 -4.82
N ARG A 530 7.96 -1.58 -5.14
CA ARG A 530 6.82 -1.41 -4.24
C ARG A 530 6.19 -2.76 -3.88
N LEU A 531 5.94 -3.63 -4.85
CA LEU A 531 5.34 -4.94 -4.60
C LEU A 531 6.28 -5.86 -3.83
N ASP A 532 7.57 -5.87 -4.15
CA ASP A 532 8.59 -6.61 -3.40
C ASP A 532 8.64 -6.12 -1.94
N LEU A 533 8.64 -4.79 -1.73
CA LEU A 533 8.57 -4.19 -0.39
C LEU A 533 7.30 -4.60 0.36
N MET A 534 6.14 -4.51 -0.28
CA MET A 534 4.86 -4.90 0.30
C MET A 534 4.87 -6.37 0.70
N GLN A 535 5.39 -7.25 -0.15
CA GLN A 535 5.47 -8.69 0.13
C GLN A 535 6.32 -8.98 1.37
N GLU A 536 7.48 -8.35 1.50
CA GLU A 536 8.37 -8.53 2.66
C GLU A 536 7.79 -7.95 3.95
N LEU A 537 7.11 -6.81 3.87
CA LEU A 537 6.40 -6.22 5.00
C LEU A 537 5.25 -7.11 5.47
N LEU A 538 4.45 -7.68 4.54
CA LEU A 538 3.40 -8.64 4.90
C LEU A 538 3.99 -9.91 5.51
N ALA A 539 5.05 -10.46 4.92
CA ALA A 539 5.69 -11.67 5.42
C ALA A 539 6.22 -11.51 6.85
N LYS A 540 6.71 -10.32 7.22
CA LYS A 540 7.15 -9.99 8.58
C LYS A 540 6.04 -10.22 9.62
N ASP A 541 4.79 -9.98 9.24
CA ASP A 541 3.60 -10.14 10.10
C ASP A 541 2.82 -11.44 9.81
N ASN A 542 3.40 -12.36 9.03
CA ASN A 542 2.79 -13.61 8.56
C ASN A 542 1.52 -13.40 7.71
N TRP A 543 1.46 -12.31 6.95
CA TRP A 543 0.38 -11.99 6.02
C TRP A 543 0.80 -12.22 4.57
N THR A 544 -0.19 -12.28 3.69
CA THR A 544 -0.02 -12.39 2.24
C THR A 544 -0.88 -11.36 1.51
N PHE A 545 -0.66 -11.15 0.21
CA PHE A 545 -1.57 -10.32 -0.60
C PHE A 545 -3.00 -10.85 -0.57
N ALA A 546 -3.21 -12.17 -0.47
CA ALA A 546 -4.54 -12.74 -0.32
C ALA A 546 -5.23 -12.33 1.00
N ASP A 547 -4.47 -12.00 2.05
CA ASP A 547 -5.03 -11.51 3.30
C ASP A 547 -5.42 -10.02 3.20
N LEU A 548 -4.70 -9.23 2.39
CA LEU A 548 -5.11 -7.87 2.03
C LEU A 548 -6.36 -7.89 1.16
N ASP A 549 -6.39 -8.76 0.14
CA ASP A 549 -7.52 -8.87 -0.76
C ASP A 549 -8.78 -9.25 0.01
N LYS A 550 -8.72 -10.09 1.04
CA LYS A 550 -9.88 -10.37 1.92
C LYS A 550 -10.44 -9.13 2.62
N ASN A 551 -9.62 -8.13 2.93
CA ASN A 551 -10.10 -6.90 3.57
C ASN A 551 -10.89 -6.03 2.59
N ILE A 552 -10.55 -6.09 1.30
CA ILE A 552 -11.18 -5.31 0.24
C ILE A 552 -12.33 -6.08 -0.42
N ASP A 553 -12.18 -7.38 -0.68
CA ASP A 553 -13.16 -8.30 -1.26
C ASP A 553 -14.14 -8.87 -0.22
N SER A 554 -14.17 -8.32 1.00
CA SER A 554 -15.18 -8.65 2.00
C SER A 554 -16.59 -8.48 1.39
N PRO A 555 -17.57 -9.35 1.70
CA PRO A 555 -18.90 -9.33 1.06
C PRO A 555 -19.73 -8.05 1.28
N TRP A 556 -19.15 -7.02 1.90
CA TRP A 556 -19.78 -5.75 2.25
C TRP A 556 -19.17 -4.57 1.48
N ILE A 557 -18.59 -4.82 0.31
CA ILE A 557 -18.14 -3.76 -0.58
C ILE A 557 -19.32 -2.84 -0.92
N MET A 558 -19.28 -1.62 -0.37
CA MET A 558 -20.31 -0.59 -0.59
C MET A 558 -20.07 0.23 -1.87
N VAL A 559 -19.04 -0.12 -2.65
CA VAL A 559 -18.67 0.55 -3.90
C VAL A 559 -18.28 -0.52 -4.91
N ASP A 560 -19.08 -0.70 -5.95
CA ASP A 560 -18.78 -1.71 -6.96
C ASP A 560 -17.39 -1.51 -7.59
N GLN A 561 -16.71 -2.63 -7.84
CA GLN A 561 -15.45 -2.64 -8.57
C GLN A 561 -15.59 -3.38 -9.91
N ASP A 562 -14.72 -3.06 -10.86
CA ASP A 562 -14.56 -3.83 -12.08
C ASP A 562 -13.73 -5.11 -11.84
N SER A 563 -13.57 -5.91 -12.90
CA SER A 563 -12.79 -7.15 -12.82
C SER A 563 -11.33 -6.92 -12.45
N GLU A 564 -10.82 -5.71 -12.72
CA GLU A 564 -9.47 -5.30 -12.38
C GLU A 564 -9.39 -4.73 -10.96
N GLY A 565 -10.51 -4.49 -10.27
CA GLY A 565 -10.52 -3.94 -8.91
C GLY A 565 -10.57 -2.40 -8.88
N TRP A 566 -10.88 -1.75 -10.00
CA TRP A 566 -11.12 -0.31 -10.01
C TRP A 566 -12.55 0.03 -9.62
N MET A 567 -12.76 1.18 -8.99
CA MET A 567 -14.10 1.64 -8.63
C MET A 567 -14.93 1.90 -9.88
N LYS A 568 -16.16 1.36 -9.88
CA LYS A 568 -17.19 1.66 -10.87
C LYS A 568 -18.04 2.81 -10.33
N PRO A 569 -18.13 3.93 -11.06
CA PRO A 569 -19.01 5.01 -10.65
C PRO A 569 -20.47 4.58 -10.87
N ASN A 570 -21.12 4.20 -9.77
CA ASN A 570 -22.52 3.77 -9.77
C ASN A 570 -23.41 4.81 -9.09
N ALA A 571 -24.64 4.93 -9.59
CA ALA A 571 -25.62 5.88 -9.07
C ALA A 571 -26.30 5.42 -7.77
N SER A 572 -25.99 4.22 -7.26
CA SER A 572 -26.57 3.66 -6.03
C SER A 572 -25.59 2.73 -5.33
N LEU A 573 -25.79 2.52 -4.03
CA LEU A 573 -25.07 1.52 -3.26
C LEU A 573 -25.49 0.08 -3.66
N PRO A 574 -24.56 -0.90 -3.64
CA PRO A 574 -24.79 -2.29 -4.03
C PRO A 574 -25.53 -3.09 -2.94
N LEU A 575 -26.69 -2.60 -2.51
CA LEU A 575 -27.54 -3.31 -1.54
C LEU A 575 -28.12 -4.59 -2.13
N ILE A 576 -28.43 -5.58 -1.27
CA ILE A 576 -29.01 -6.87 -1.65
C ILE A 576 -30.28 -6.67 -2.50
N GLU A 577 -30.33 -7.29 -3.68
CA GLU A 577 -31.45 -7.15 -4.62
C GLU A 577 -32.63 -8.11 -4.36
N ASP A 578 -32.66 -8.77 -3.21
CA ASP A 578 -33.80 -9.62 -2.80
C ASP A 578 -35.06 -8.76 -2.64
N PRO A 579 -36.16 -9.04 -3.38
CA PRO A 579 -37.40 -8.27 -3.31
C PRO A 579 -38.09 -8.35 -1.94
N ARG A 580 -37.70 -9.30 -1.09
CA ARG A 580 -38.20 -9.42 0.29
C ARG A 580 -37.51 -8.46 1.25
N VAL A 581 -36.32 -7.97 0.89
CA VAL A 581 -35.55 -7.02 1.71
C VAL A 581 -35.95 -5.61 1.31
N LYS A 582 -36.64 -4.92 2.22
CA LYS A 582 -37.00 -3.52 2.04
C LYS A 582 -35.75 -2.64 2.06
N LYS A 583 -35.74 -1.66 1.15
CA LYS A 583 -34.70 -0.65 1.00
C LYS A 583 -35.29 0.70 1.42
N TYR A 584 -34.48 1.55 2.02
CA TYR A 584 -34.93 2.79 2.60
C TYR A 584 -34.08 3.96 2.11
N SER A 585 -34.75 5.12 1.98
CA SER A 585 -34.12 6.38 1.58
C SER A 585 -33.83 7.30 2.74
N SER A 586 -34.57 7.19 3.85
CA SER A 586 -34.30 7.97 5.06
C SER A 586 -34.90 7.32 6.31
N LEU A 587 -34.37 7.72 7.46
CA LEU A 587 -35.00 7.59 8.77
C LEU A 587 -35.58 8.96 9.14
N GLU A 588 -36.90 9.09 9.10
CA GLU A 588 -37.62 10.35 9.33
C GLU A 588 -37.92 10.61 10.82
N GLY A 589 -37.86 9.58 11.65
CA GLY A 589 -38.20 9.71 13.05
C GLY A 589 -38.29 8.41 13.83
N VAL A 590 -38.61 8.55 15.11
CA VAL A 590 -38.83 7.45 16.05
C VAL A 590 -40.06 7.76 16.89
N GLU A 591 -40.94 6.79 17.06
CA GLU A 591 -42.02 6.83 18.03
C GLU A 591 -41.71 5.90 19.20
N ILE A 592 -41.88 6.39 20.42
CA ILE A 592 -41.62 5.65 21.65
C ILE A 592 -42.93 5.59 22.42
N ASN A 593 -43.47 4.39 22.62
CA ASN A 593 -44.60 4.15 23.50
C ASN A 593 -44.08 3.92 24.92
N HIS A 594 -44.25 4.89 25.82
CA HIS A 594 -43.73 4.80 27.20
C HIS A 594 -44.50 3.80 28.06
N THR A 595 -45.71 3.42 27.65
CA THR A 595 -46.51 2.41 28.34
C THR A 595 -46.07 0.98 28.00
N THR A 596 -45.80 0.68 26.72
CA THR A 596 -45.39 -0.66 26.27
C THR A 596 -43.88 -0.84 26.18
N GLY A 597 -43.13 0.26 26.12
CA GLY A 597 -41.70 0.27 25.79
C GLY A 597 -41.40 0.04 24.31
N GLU A 598 -42.43 0.01 23.45
CA GLU A 598 -42.28 -0.22 22.02
C GLU A 598 -41.63 0.99 21.32
N ILE A 599 -40.66 0.72 20.45
CA ILE A 599 -39.96 1.72 19.65
C ILE A 599 -40.25 1.43 18.18
N ASN A 600 -40.88 2.40 17.49
CA ASN A 600 -41.24 2.29 16.09
C ASN A 600 -40.43 3.30 15.25
N PHE A 601 -39.61 2.80 14.33
CA PHE A 601 -38.81 3.64 13.44
C PHE A 601 -39.64 4.08 12.23
N GLN A 602 -39.73 5.39 12.01
CA GLN A 602 -40.40 5.98 10.85
C GLN A 602 -39.43 6.00 9.67
N LEU A 603 -39.45 4.94 8.87
CA LEU A 603 -38.55 4.74 7.74
C LEU A 603 -39.25 5.05 6.41
N LYS A 604 -38.61 5.84 5.55
CA LYS A 604 -39.10 6.09 4.19
C LYS A 604 -38.62 4.97 3.27
N GLU A 605 -39.55 4.13 2.81
CA GLU A 605 -39.23 3.04 1.87
C GLU A 605 -38.87 3.62 0.49
N TRP A 606 -37.75 3.16 -0.07
CA TRP A 606 -37.32 3.50 -1.43
C TRP A 606 -38.14 2.69 -2.43
N LYS A 607 -38.67 3.38 -3.44
CA LYS A 607 -39.46 2.78 -4.52
C LYS A 607 -38.68 2.82 -5.83
N THR A 608 -39.02 1.94 -6.76
CA THR A 608 -38.40 1.92 -8.10
C THR A 608 -38.63 3.19 -8.91
N SER A 609 -39.59 4.05 -8.51
CA SER A 609 -39.81 5.37 -9.08
C SER A 609 -38.85 6.43 -8.55
N ASP A 610 -38.23 6.18 -7.40
CA ASP A 610 -37.37 7.13 -6.72
C ASP A 610 -35.96 7.11 -7.34
N PRO A 611 -35.19 8.21 -7.25
CA PRO A 611 -33.84 8.24 -7.76
C PRO A 611 -32.96 7.14 -7.14
N LEU A 612 -32.08 6.55 -7.93
CA LEU A 612 -31.20 5.46 -7.49
C LEU A 612 -30.27 5.88 -6.34
N TYR A 613 -29.83 7.14 -6.31
CA TYR A 613 -28.95 7.66 -5.27
C TYR A 613 -29.62 7.80 -3.91
N GLU A 614 -30.97 7.76 -3.86
CA GLU A 614 -31.72 7.72 -2.60
C GLU A 614 -31.82 6.29 -2.03
N LYS A 615 -31.27 5.27 -2.68
CA LYS A 615 -31.26 3.89 -2.18
C LYS A 615 -30.10 3.71 -1.19
N LEU A 616 -30.33 4.01 0.10
CA LEU A 616 -29.24 4.18 1.08
C LEU A 616 -28.99 2.96 1.99
N PHE A 617 -30.01 2.37 2.60
CA PHE A 617 -29.83 1.30 3.59
C PHE A 617 -31.01 0.32 3.64
N THR A 618 -30.85 -0.75 4.40
CA THR A 618 -31.84 -1.80 4.66
C THR A 618 -32.14 -1.92 6.16
N ILE A 619 -33.17 -2.68 6.52
CA ILE A 619 -33.48 -2.91 7.94
C ILE A 619 -32.37 -3.69 8.67
N HIS A 620 -31.55 -4.45 7.94
CA HIS A 620 -30.43 -5.18 8.51
C HIS A 620 -29.35 -4.26 9.07
N ASP A 621 -29.10 -3.13 8.40
CA ASP A 621 -28.14 -2.13 8.84
C ASP A 621 -28.56 -1.54 10.20
N LEU A 622 -29.84 -1.19 10.35
CA LEU A 622 -30.39 -0.67 11.61
C LEU A 622 -30.32 -1.71 12.74
N ASN A 623 -30.66 -2.96 12.44
CA ASN A 623 -30.57 -4.05 13.42
C ASN A 623 -29.13 -4.29 13.87
N GLU A 624 -28.16 -4.29 12.95
CA GLU A 624 -26.75 -4.43 13.29
C GLU A 624 -26.30 -3.31 14.23
N MET A 625 -26.69 -2.06 13.96
CA MET A 625 -26.36 -0.92 14.82
C MET A 625 -26.94 -1.08 16.24
N LEU A 626 -28.21 -1.48 16.34
CA LEU A 626 -28.88 -1.66 17.63
C LEU A 626 -28.31 -2.84 18.42
N GLU A 627 -28.15 -4.01 17.79
CA GLU A 627 -27.63 -5.23 18.43
C GLU A 627 -26.20 -5.05 18.94
N ARG A 628 -25.36 -4.36 18.16
CA ARG A 628 -23.97 -4.07 18.52
C ARG A 628 -23.79 -2.81 19.35
N LYS A 629 -24.90 -2.11 19.68
CA LYS A 629 -24.93 -0.87 20.46
C LYS A 629 -24.01 0.22 19.88
N ILE A 630 -24.00 0.33 18.56
CA ILE A 630 -23.22 1.33 17.84
C ILE A 630 -23.98 2.66 17.88
N SER A 631 -23.43 3.64 18.59
CA SER A 631 -24.01 4.99 18.70
C SER A 631 -23.19 6.07 17.99
N TYR A 632 -21.94 5.77 17.67
CA TYR A 632 -21.04 6.67 16.97
C TYR A 632 -19.99 5.84 16.22
N ILE A 633 -19.27 6.50 15.31
CA ILE A 633 -18.07 5.97 14.68
C ILE A 633 -16.97 7.02 14.74
N SER A 634 -15.78 6.58 15.13
CA SER A 634 -14.52 7.29 14.89
C SER A 634 -13.69 6.38 14.02
N PHE A 635 -13.24 6.87 12.87
CA PHE A 635 -12.41 6.14 11.92
C PHE A 635 -11.21 7.01 11.54
N SER A 636 -10.02 6.42 11.48
CA SER A 636 -8.81 7.08 11.02
C SER A 636 -7.81 6.03 10.52
N LEU A 637 -6.88 6.46 9.67
CA LEU A 637 -5.66 5.70 9.41
C LEU A 637 -4.51 6.28 10.22
N ASP A 638 -3.50 5.49 10.52
CA ASP A 638 -2.26 6.01 11.13
C ASP A 638 -1.68 7.17 10.32
N PRO A 639 -1.04 8.14 11.01
CA PRO A 639 -0.24 9.14 10.33
C PRO A 639 0.93 8.47 9.59
N ALA A 640 1.41 9.11 8.53
CA ALA A 640 2.62 8.68 7.85
C ALA A 640 3.79 8.63 8.84
N ASP A 641 4.54 7.53 8.83
CA ASP A 641 5.75 7.38 9.63
C ASP A 641 6.75 8.49 9.23
N PRO A 642 7.26 9.31 10.18
CA PRO A 642 8.18 10.39 9.88
C PRO A 642 9.52 9.90 9.28
N ASP A 643 9.93 8.68 9.62
CA ASP A 643 11.12 7.99 9.10
C ASP A 643 10.81 7.20 7.81
N MET A 644 9.59 6.68 7.66
CA MET A 644 9.13 5.93 6.49
C MET A 644 7.93 6.59 5.80
N ARG A 645 8.10 7.83 5.31
CA ARG A 645 7.01 8.64 4.73
C ARG A 645 6.26 8.00 3.56
N TYR A 646 6.90 7.05 2.88
CA TYR A 646 6.33 6.31 1.75
C TYR A 646 6.04 4.86 2.12
N HIS A 647 5.77 4.55 3.40
CA HIS A 647 5.37 3.21 3.80
C HIS A 647 4.10 2.80 3.01
N PRO A 648 4.07 1.61 2.37
CA PRO A 648 2.97 1.24 1.47
C PRO A 648 1.70 0.78 2.21
N PHE A 649 1.76 0.64 3.53
CA PHE A 649 0.63 0.27 4.38
C PHE A 649 0.30 1.36 5.39
N ASN A 650 -0.99 1.44 5.71
CA ASN A 650 -1.54 2.22 6.80
C ASN A 650 -2.36 1.30 7.71
N GLU A 651 -2.20 1.45 9.02
CA GLU A 651 -3.04 0.79 10.01
C GLU A 651 -4.38 1.50 10.18
N VAL A 652 -5.45 0.72 10.31
CA VAL A 652 -6.81 1.24 10.52
C VAL A 652 -7.11 1.35 12.02
N TYR A 653 -7.52 2.55 12.45
CA TYR A 653 -7.97 2.84 13.80
C TYR A 653 -9.46 3.16 13.80
N PHE A 654 -10.23 2.46 14.63
CA PHE A 654 -11.66 2.71 14.75
C PHE A 654 -12.20 2.54 16.16
N LYS A 655 -13.29 3.24 16.48
CA LYS A 655 -14.05 3.10 17.72
C LYS A 655 -15.56 3.25 17.46
N PRO A 656 -16.41 2.50 18.18
CA PRO A 656 -16.06 1.45 19.16
C PRO A 656 -15.56 0.15 18.51
N HIS A 657 -14.89 -0.72 19.27
CA HIS A 657 -14.37 -2.02 18.77
C HIS A 657 -15.48 -2.96 18.26
N SER A 658 -16.74 -2.75 18.66
CA SER A 658 -17.89 -3.52 18.15
C SER A 658 -18.16 -3.31 16.66
N LEU A 659 -17.56 -2.28 16.05
CA LEU A 659 -17.55 -2.04 14.61
C LEU A 659 -16.68 -3.03 13.83
N TYR A 660 -15.82 -3.81 14.49
CA TYR A 660 -15.02 -4.79 13.77
C TYR A 660 -15.94 -5.75 13.03
N GLN A 661 -15.62 -5.98 11.76
CA GLN A 661 -16.43 -6.85 10.89
C GLN A 661 -17.90 -6.39 10.78
N THR A 662 -18.13 -5.09 10.59
CA THR A 662 -19.45 -4.53 10.21
C THR A 662 -19.40 -3.91 8.82
N GLN A 663 -20.56 -3.84 8.16
CA GLN A 663 -20.72 -3.09 6.93
C GLN A 663 -20.46 -1.59 7.17
N PHE A 664 -20.79 -1.09 8.36
CA PHE A 664 -20.59 0.32 8.70
C PHE A 664 -19.10 0.73 8.77
N LEU A 665 -18.23 -0.10 9.35
CA LEU A 665 -16.78 0.14 9.34
C LEU A 665 -16.23 0.15 7.91
N HIS A 666 -16.70 -0.78 7.08
CA HIS A 666 -16.29 -0.85 5.68
C HIS A 666 -16.74 0.39 4.89
N THR A 667 -17.96 0.90 5.13
CA THR A 667 -18.43 2.17 4.56
C THR A 667 -17.52 3.34 4.95
N SER A 668 -17.07 3.41 6.21
CA SER A 668 -16.14 4.46 6.64
C SER A 668 -14.78 4.38 5.96
N LEU A 669 -14.24 3.16 5.78
CA LEU A 669 -13.01 2.94 5.01
C LEU A 669 -13.16 3.41 3.56
N MET A 670 -14.27 3.06 2.90
CA MET A 670 -14.52 3.47 1.51
C MET A 670 -14.71 4.99 1.37
N ALA A 671 -15.39 5.62 2.33
CA ALA A 671 -15.57 7.08 2.35
C ALA A 671 -14.22 7.81 2.48
N ASP A 672 -13.34 7.34 3.37
CA ASP A 672 -11.99 7.87 3.53
C ASP A 672 -11.13 7.64 2.28
N TYR A 673 -11.18 6.47 1.66
CA TYR A 673 -10.48 6.17 0.41
C TYR A 673 -10.93 7.07 -0.75
N ILE A 674 -12.24 7.27 -0.94
CA ILE A 674 -12.75 8.17 -1.98
C ILE A 674 -12.27 9.60 -1.70
N LEU A 675 -12.35 10.09 -0.46
CA LEU A 675 -11.85 11.41 -0.11
C LEU A 675 -10.35 11.57 -0.43
N LYS A 676 -9.54 10.54 -0.15
CA LYS A 676 -8.12 10.52 -0.53
C LYS A 676 -7.94 10.55 -2.04
N PHE A 677 -8.71 9.78 -2.80
CA PHE A 677 -8.61 9.80 -4.26
C PHE A 677 -8.96 11.19 -4.84
N LEU A 678 -10.01 11.83 -4.33
CA LEU A 678 -10.43 13.17 -4.74
C LEU A 678 -9.36 14.23 -4.41
N THR A 679 -8.73 14.15 -3.23
CA THR A 679 -7.70 15.10 -2.77
C THR A 679 -6.29 14.81 -3.33
N MET A 680 -6.05 13.59 -3.80
CA MET A 680 -4.79 13.21 -4.46
C MET A 680 -4.85 13.36 -5.98
N GLY A 681 -6.06 13.35 -6.56
CA GLY A 681 -6.24 13.33 -8.01
C GLY A 681 -5.92 11.96 -8.64
N GLN A 682 -5.77 10.93 -7.82
CA GLN A 682 -5.33 9.59 -8.21
C GLN A 682 -6.16 8.53 -7.50
N GLU A 683 -6.60 7.53 -8.27
CA GLU A 683 -7.29 6.34 -7.79
C GLU A 683 -6.27 5.20 -7.67
N VAL A 684 -6.36 4.43 -6.59
CA VAL A 684 -5.57 3.21 -6.40
C VAL A 684 -6.49 2.01 -6.59
N GLN A 685 -6.07 1.08 -7.45
CA GLN A 685 -6.74 -0.19 -7.70
C GLN A 685 -6.89 -0.98 -6.39
N GLY A 686 -8.10 -1.46 -6.10
CA GLY A 686 -8.40 -2.21 -4.88
C GLY A 686 -7.84 -3.63 -4.86
N ARG A 687 -7.32 -4.13 -5.98
CA ARG A 687 -6.74 -5.47 -6.10
C ARG A 687 -5.30 -5.40 -6.55
N TYR A 688 -4.54 -6.45 -6.23
CA TYR A 688 -3.21 -6.66 -6.80
C TYR A 688 -3.24 -6.47 -8.34
N PRO A 689 -2.33 -5.67 -8.94
CA PRO A 689 -1.08 -5.16 -8.36
C PRO A 689 -1.14 -3.70 -7.86
N TYR A 690 -2.31 -3.25 -7.42
CA TYR A 690 -2.54 -1.92 -6.83
C TYR A 690 -2.01 -0.79 -7.72
N GLN A 691 -2.41 -0.82 -9.00
CA GLN A 691 -2.03 0.22 -9.95
C GLN A 691 -2.64 1.56 -9.56
N ILE A 692 -2.03 2.64 -10.06
CA ILE A 692 -2.51 4.01 -9.86
C ILE A 692 -2.99 4.54 -11.21
N ARG A 693 -4.18 5.15 -11.24
CA ARG A 693 -4.70 5.84 -12.42
C ARG A 693 -5.28 7.21 -12.05
N SER A 694 -5.57 8.02 -13.07
CA SER A 694 -6.26 9.30 -12.84
C SER A 694 -7.70 9.08 -12.37
N ILE A 695 -8.21 9.98 -11.53
CA ILE A 695 -9.60 9.94 -11.03
C ILE A 695 -10.67 10.29 -12.08
N GLU A 696 -10.29 10.62 -13.32
CA GLU A 696 -11.23 11.05 -14.38
C GLU A 696 -12.44 10.12 -14.55
N GLN A 697 -12.20 8.79 -14.46
CA GLN A 697 -13.28 7.81 -14.56
C GLN A 697 -14.18 7.83 -13.33
N LEU A 698 -13.59 7.91 -12.13
CA LEU A 698 -14.31 7.98 -10.85
C LEU A 698 -15.24 9.19 -10.78
N ILE A 699 -14.78 10.36 -11.22
CA ILE A 699 -15.54 11.61 -11.15
C ILE A 699 -16.37 11.89 -12.41
N GLY A 700 -16.35 11.02 -13.42
CA GLY A 700 -16.94 11.27 -14.73
C GLY A 700 -18.43 11.65 -14.69
N HIS A 701 -19.17 11.08 -13.73
CA HIS A 701 -20.61 11.33 -13.52
C HIS A 701 -20.94 12.48 -12.56
N MET A 702 -19.93 13.13 -11.97
CA MET A 702 -20.16 14.28 -11.08
C MET A 702 -20.59 15.51 -11.91
N PRO A 703 -21.39 16.43 -11.33
CA PRO A 703 -21.64 17.75 -11.89
C PRO A 703 -20.33 18.51 -12.16
N GLU A 704 -20.29 19.32 -13.23
CA GLU A 704 -19.10 20.08 -13.63
C GLU A 704 -18.63 21.05 -12.54
N GLU A 705 -19.55 21.59 -11.74
CA GLU A 705 -19.21 22.46 -10.62
C GLU A 705 -18.35 21.73 -9.58
N LEU A 706 -18.67 20.47 -9.26
CA LEU A 706 -17.89 19.67 -8.32
C LEU A 706 -16.55 19.22 -8.90
N LYS A 707 -16.52 18.88 -10.19
CA LYS A 707 -15.27 18.57 -10.89
C LYS A 707 -14.32 19.76 -10.86
N ASN A 708 -14.81 20.98 -11.12
CA ASN A 708 -14.00 22.19 -11.09
C ASN A 708 -13.39 22.44 -9.71
N ILE A 709 -14.14 22.22 -8.62
CA ILE A 709 -13.59 22.31 -7.24
C ILE A 709 -12.40 21.35 -7.06
N ILE A 710 -12.54 20.11 -7.53
CA ILE A 710 -11.48 19.09 -7.43
C ILE A 710 -10.27 19.48 -8.30
N TYR A 711 -10.50 19.94 -9.53
CA TYR A 711 -9.43 20.36 -10.44
C TYR A 711 -8.69 21.59 -9.94
N ASP A 712 -9.40 22.60 -9.45
CA ASP A 712 -8.81 23.81 -8.92
C ASP A 712 -7.96 23.51 -7.68
N PHE A 713 -8.44 22.63 -6.80
CA PHE A 713 -7.65 22.14 -5.67
C PHE A 713 -6.38 21.42 -6.13
N ASN A 714 -6.48 20.47 -7.06
CA ASN A 714 -5.33 19.72 -7.56
C ASN A 714 -4.34 20.61 -8.34
N LYS A 715 -4.83 21.62 -9.06
CA LYS A 715 -4.01 22.62 -9.76
C LYS A 715 -3.28 23.54 -8.78
N ALA A 716 -3.96 23.97 -7.71
CA ALA A 716 -3.34 24.75 -6.64
C ALA A 716 -2.26 23.93 -5.92
N LYS A 717 -2.53 22.66 -5.61
CA LYS A 717 -1.56 21.70 -5.04
C LYS A 717 -0.33 21.52 -5.94
N ASN A 718 -0.54 21.36 -7.24
CA ASN A 718 0.52 21.19 -8.23
C ASN A 718 1.26 22.51 -8.55
N SER A 719 0.77 23.65 -8.06
CA SER A 719 1.54 24.89 -8.12
C SER A 719 2.76 24.76 -7.21
N LYS A 720 3.95 25.07 -7.74
CA LYS A 720 5.27 24.83 -7.11
C LYS A 720 5.47 25.45 -5.72
N ASN A 721 4.52 26.25 -5.24
CA ASN A 721 4.63 27.02 -4.01
C ASN A 721 3.80 26.45 -2.83
N SER A 722 2.96 25.42 -3.02
CA SER A 722 2.15 24.87 -1.91
C SER A 722 2.70 23.53 -1.39
N ASN A 723 3.82 23.57 -0.65
CA ASN A 723 4.24 22.46 0.22
C ASN A 723 3.35 22.34 1.47
N SER A 724 2.09 22.78 1.40
CA SER A 724 1.17 22.72 2.54
C SER A 724 0.58 21.33 2.64
N ILE A 725 0.78 20.68 3.78
CA ILE A 725 0.15 19.42 4.14
C ILE A 725 -1.19 19.76 4.77
N HIS A 726 -2.24 19.01 4.42
CA HIS A 726 -3.58 19.19 4.99
C HIS A 726 -4.12 17.84 5.42
N ARG A 727 -4.76 17.79 6.60
CA ARG A 727 -5.64 16.71 7.02
C ARG A 727 -7.03 16.99 6.46
N PHE A 728 -7.70 15.97 5.95
CA PHE A 728 -9.11 16.05 5.56
C PHE A 728 -9.89 14.99 6.35
N TRP A 729 -11.13 15.31 6.75
CA TRP A 729 -12.03 14.34 7.36
C TRP A 729 -13.48 14.66 7.05
N ILE A 730 -14.33 13.63 7.16
CA ILE A 730 -15.77 13.73 7.03
C ILE A 730 -16.35 13.76 8.43
N GLU A 731 -17.25 14.72 8.68
CA GLU A 731 -17.93 14.85 9.97
C GLU A 731 -19.43 14.96 9.75
N ALA A 732 -20.20 14.22 10.55
CA ALA A 732 -21.64 14.40 10.66
C ALA A 732 -21.92 15.49 11.69
N GLU A 733 -22.62 16.54 11.29
CA GLU A 733 -23.10 17.57 12.20
C GLU A 733 -24.26 17.05 13.08
N GLU A 734 -24.66 17.83 14.07
CA GLU A 734 -25.81 17.52 14.91
C GLU A 734 -27.09 17.39 14.07
N ILE A 735 -27.84 16.31 14.28
CA ILE A 735 -29.11 16.07 13.61
C ILE A 735 -30.16 16.97 14.25
N PRO A 736 -30.79 17.91 13.50
CA PRO A 736 -31.88 18.67 14.05
C PRO A 736 -33.05 17.73 14.38
N THR A 737 -33.61 17.87 15.57
CA THR A 737 -34.73 17.04 16.02
C THR A 737 -35.93 17.90 16.42
N ALA A 738 -37.12 17.41 16.14
CA ALA A 738 -38.37 17.99 16.63
C ALA A 738 -39.11 16.95 17.45
N ILE A 739 -39.44 17.30 18.71
CA ILE A 739 -40.20 16.42 19.60
C ILE A 739 -41.66 16.88 19.54
N GLY A 740 -42.54 16.01 19.03
CA GLY A 740 -43.98 16.25 19.05
C GLY A 740 -44.50 16.40 20.48
N THR A 741 -45.41 17.35 20.71
CA THR A 741 -46.09 17.49 22.00
C THR A 741 -46.82 16.19 22.34
N GLN A 742 -46.57 15.63 23.53
CA GLN A 742 -47.29 14.47 24.05
C GLN A 742 -48.80 14.72 23.95
N ASP A 743 -49.50 13.99 23.09
CA ASP A 743 -50.94 13.87 23.20
C ASP A 743 -51.22 13.15 24.53
N LYS A 744 -51.86 13.87 25.45
CA LYS A 744 -52.11 13.42 26.83
C LYS A 744 -52.90 12.09 26.93
N SER A 745 -53.42 11.56 25.82
CA SER A 745 -54.19 10.32 25.80
C SER A 745 -53.35 9.06 25.55
N ASP A 746 -52.18 9.16 24.90
CA ASP A 746 -51.58 7.97 24.26
C ASP A 746 -50.19 7.58 24.81
N ASP A 747 -49.56 8.39 25.67
CA ASP A 747 -48.22 8.12 26.24
C ASP A 747 -47.14 7.78 25.18
N ILE A 748 -47.37 8.22 23.93
CA ILE A 748 -46.46 8.06 22.79
C ILE A 748 -45.71 9.37 22.58
N GLN A 749 -44.38 9.28 22.57
CA GLN A 749 -43.50 10.38 22.19
C GLN A 749 -43.05 10.21 20.75
N ARG A 750 -43.26 11.22 19.91
CA ARG A 750 -42.77 11.25 18.53
C ARG A 750 -41.55 12.16 18.43
N ILE A 751 -40.47 11.64 17.87
CA ILE A 751 -39.23 12.36 17.61
C ILE A 751 -39.03 12.36 16.09
N SER A 752 -39.20 13.51 15.45
CA SER A 752 -38.89 13.68 14.04
C SER A 752 -37.42 14.09 13.88
N LEU A 753 -36.75 13.49 12.90
CA LEU A 753 -35.37 13.78 12.54
C LEU A 753 -35.35 14.57 11.24
N ASP A 754 -34.57 15.64 11.19
CA ASP A 754 -34.26 16.35 9.96
C ASP A 754 -32.98 15.77 9.32
N HIS A 755 -32.52 16.40 8.24
CA HIS A 755 -31.36 15.98 7.47
C HIS A 755 -30.07 16.18 8.28
N VAL A 756 -29.28 15.11 8.40
CA VAL A 756 -27.90 15.22 8.88
C VAL A 756 -27.04 15.90 7.82
N ARG A 757 -26.34 16.95 8.22
CA ARG A 757 -25.37 17.60 7.34
C ARG A 757 -24.03 16.88 7.46
N MET A 758 -23.57 16.33 6.34
CA MET A 758 -22.23 15.74 6.23
C MET A 758 -21.30 16.81 5.67
N VAL A 759 -20.23 17.14 6.41
CA VAL A 759 -19.26 18.17 6.01
C VAL A 759 -17.88 17.57 5.83
N VAL A 760 -17.17 18.02 4.80
CA VAL A 760 -15.74 17.75 4.64
C VAL A 760 -14.99 18.90 5.28
N LYS A 761 -14.24 18.61 6.35
CA LYS A 761 -13.36 19.55 7.00
C LYS A 761 -11.92 19.33 6.54
N LYS A 762 -11.12 20.38 6.63
CA LYS A 762 -9.68 20.34 6.37
C LYS A 762 -8.95 21.11 7.46
N HIS A 763 -7.73 20.67 7.76
CA HIS A 763 -6.85 21.34 8.71
C HIS A 763 -5.43 21.35 8.18
N LYS A 764 -4.76 22.50 8.23
CA LYS A 764 -3.38 22.60 7.78
C LYS A 764 -2.44 21.97 8.79
N MET A 765 -1.53 21.13 8.31
CA MET A 765 -0.56 20.45 9.15
C MET A 765 0.84 21.02 8.93
N VAL A 766 1.62 21.07 10.01
CA VAL A 766 3.04 21.43 10.01
C VAL A 766 3.84 20.35 10.73
N LEU A 767 5.13 20.23 10.40
CA LEU A 767 6.03 19.39 11.18
C LEU A 767 6.40 20.15 12.46
N ASP A 768 6.22 19.52 13.62
CA ASP A 768 6.75 20.03 14.89
C ASP A 768 8.29 19.89 14.94
N LYS A 769 8.89 20.29 16.07
CA LYS A 769 10.35 20.25 16.26
C LYS A 769 10.90 18.81 16.32
N GLU A 770 10.05 17.84 16.66
CA GLU A 770 10.33 16.41 16.66
C GLU A 770 10.15 15.76 15.28
N GLY A 771 9.54 16.49 14.33
CA GLY A 771 9.26 16.01 12.98
C GLY A 771 7.93 15.24 12.86
N ASN A 772 7.04 15.33 13.84
CA ASN A 772 5.68 14.81 13.73
C ASN A 772 4.78 15.81 13.02
N LEU A 773 3.79 15.31 12.29
CA LEU A 773 2.76 16.16 11.70
C LEU A 773 1.74 16.56 12.77
N VAL A 774 1.69 17.85 13.08
CA VAL A 774 0.75 18.46 14.02
C VAL A 774 -0.16 19.44 13.32
N ASP A 775 -1.36 19.57 13.87
CA ASP A 775 -2.36 20.54 13.44
C ASP A 775 -1.84 21.95 13.73
N GLN A 776 -1.79 22.80 12.71
CA GLN A 776 -1.40 24.20 12.87
C GLN A 776 -2.63 24.97 13.33
N ASP A 777 -2.64 25.45 14.58
CA ASP A 777 -3.72 26.29 15.13
C ASP A 777 -4.09 27.46 14.20
N GLU A 778 -5.02 27.22 13.29
CA GLU A 778 -5.63 28.22 12.45
C GLU A 778 -6.77 28.83 13.27
N LYS A 779 -6.50 29.98 13.90
CA LYS A 779 -7.50 30.73 14.70
C LYS A 779 -8.79 31.10 13.93
N GLU A 780 -8.86 30.80 12.63
CA GLU A 780 -9.97 31.14 11.75
C GLU A 780 -10.20 30.04 10.68
N GLU A 781 -10.25 28.76 11.07
CA GLU A 781 -10.65 27.70 10.12
C GLU A 781 -12.08 27.88 9.60
N GLY A 782 -12.24 27.73 8.29
CA GLY A 782 -13.51 27.87 7.57
C GLY A 782 -13.55 29.11 6.66
N TRP A 783 -14.47 29.09 5.70
CA TRP A 783 -14.75 30.28 4.90
C TRP A 783 -15.38 31.32 5.82
N GLN A 784 -14.78 32.49 5.91
CA GLN A 784 -15.39 33.58 6.66
C GLN A 784 -16.62 34.07 5.90
N HIS A 785 -17.78 34.06 6.55
CA HIS A 785 -19.03 34.44 5.89
C HIS A 785 -19.30 35.92 6.12
N TYR A 786 -19.57 36.65 5.03
CA TYR A 786 -19.96 38.05 5.07
C TYR A 786 -21.33 38.22 4.45
N VAL A 787 -22.16 39.07 5.04
CA VAL A 787 -23.47 39.43 4.50
C VAL A 787 -23.47 40.92 4.20
N VAL A 788 -23.43 41.27 2.93
CA VAL A 788 -23.41 42.67 2.48
C VAL A 788 -24.65 43.01 1.67
N THR A 789 -24.97 44.30 1.59
CA THR A 789 -26.13 44.76 0.83
C THR A 789 -25.86 44.69 -0.68
N ASN A 790 -24.66 45.07 -1.11
CA ASN A 790 -24.22 45.14 -2.51
C ASN A 790 -22.72 44.83 -2.65
N LEU A 791 -22.27 44.52 -3.87
CA LEU A 791 -20.88 44.13 -4.14
C LEU A 791 -19.86 45.25 -3.83
N GLU A 792 -20.24 46.51 -3.99
CA GLU A 792 -19.37 47.66 -3.71
C GLU A 792 -19.10 47.83 -2.21
N GLU A 793 -20.00 47.39 -1.35
CA GLU A 793 -19.79 47.29 0.10
C GLU A 793 -18.75 46.23 0.42
N ALA A 794 -18.82 45.05 -0.21
CA ALA A 794 -17.82 43.98 -0.03
C ALA A 794 -16.40 44.43 -0.41
N LYS A 795 -16.25 45.16 -1.52
CA LYS A 795 -14.94 45.68 -1.97
C LYS A 795 -14.32 46.70 -1.00
N LYS A 796 -15.13 47.35 -0.15
CA LYS A 796 -14.66 48.31 0.87
C LYS A 796 -14.34 47.65 2.20
N LEU A 797 -14.81 46.42 2.42
CA LEU A 797 -14.51 45.66 3.62
C LEU A 797 -13.09 45.08 3.53
N LYS A 798 -12.41 45.05 4.68
CA LYS A 798 -11.17 44.30 4.82
C LYS A 798 -11.55 42.83 5.04
N LEU A 799 -11.78 42.12 3.94
CA LEU A 799 -12.14 40.71 3.95
C LEU A 799 -10.93 39.86 4.31
N ASN A 800 -11.12 38.89 5.21
CA ASN A 800 -10.12 37.85 5.48
C ASN A 800 -10.16 36.79 4.35
N LEU A 801 -9.10 36.02 4.15
CA LEU A 801 -9.06 34.96 3.12
C LEU A 801 -9.03 33.57 3.79
N PRO A 802 -9.79 32.56 3.33
CA PRO A 802 -10.85 32.60 2.30
C PRO A 802 -12.21 33.10 2.85
N SER A 803 -13.02 33.78 2.01
CA SER A 803 -14.33 34.34 2.43
C SER A 803 -15.47 34.06 1.46
N LEU A 804 -16.66 33.74 1.98
CA LEU A 804 -17.91 33.69 1.23
C LEU A 804 -18.70 34.97 1.49
N ILE A 805 -19.09 35.67 0.44
CA ILE A 805 -19.79 36.94 0.52
C ILE A 805 -21.17 36.75 -0.07
N TYR A 806 -22.20 36.85 0.76
CA TYR A 806 -23.56 36.95 0.29
C TYR A 806 -23.94 38.40 0.02
N VAL A 807 -24.39 38.68 -1.21
CA VAL A 807 -24.86 39.99 -1.64
C VAL A 807 -26.38 40.00 -1.67
N GLN A 808 -27.00 40.63 -0.67
CA GLN A 808 -28.44 40.59 -0.43
C GLN A 808 -29.28 41.09 -1.62
N ASN A 809 -28.89 42.23 -2.22
CA ASN A 809 -29.65 42.81 -3.32
C ASN A 809 -29.65 41.94 -4.58
N GLU A 810 -28.57 41.19 -4.79
CA GLU A 810 -28.41 40.34 -5.98
C GLU A 810 -28.87 38.91 -5.75
N ARG A 811 -29.04 38.51 -4.48
CA ARG A 811 -29.23 37.13 -4.03
C ARG A 811 -28.16 36.20 -4.62
N LYS A 812 -26.91 36.65 -4.61
CA LYS A 812 -25.76 35.93 -5.16
C LYS A 812 -24.71 35.73 -4.08
N ILE A 813 -23.96 34.65 -4.21
CA ILE A 813 -22.83 34.33 -3.34
C ILE A 813 -21.56 34.48 -4.16
N TYR A 814 -20.58 35.17 -3.61
CA TYR A 814 -19.27 35.34 -4.19
C TYR A 814 -18.24 34.63 -3.31
N SER A 815 -17.29 33.94 -3.92
CA SER A 815 -16.05 33.56 -3.25
C SER A 815 -15.05 34.71 -3.34
N PHE A 816 -14.34 34.97 -2.25
CA PHE A 816 -13.19 35.87 -2.22
C PHE A 816 -11.95 35.09 -1.83
N GLU A 817 -11.09 34.87 -2.84
CA GLU A 817 -9.86 34.09 -2.75
C GLU A 817 -8.76 34.78 -3.55
N ASN A 818 -7.51 34.77 -3.07
CA ASN A 818 -6.36 35.38 -3.75
C ASN A 818 -6.57 36.86 -4.17
N ASP A 819 -7.27 37.64 -3.33
CA ASP A 819 -7.67 39.03 -3.62
C ASP A 819 -8.62 39.21 -4.83
N GLU A 820 -9.22 38.13 -5.33
CA GLU A 820 -10.21 38.13 -6.41
C GLU A 820 -11.59 37.69 -5.93
N MET A 821 -12.64 38.32 -6.49
CA MET A 821 -14.03 38.06 -6.13
C MET A 821 -14.74 37.36 -7.29
N ASN A 822 -15.10 36.10 -7.10
CA ASN A 822 -15.66 35.23 -8.13
C ASN A 822 -17.12 34.88 -7.78
N LEU A 823 -18.02 34.95 -8.77
CA LEU A 823 -19.41 34.57 -8.58
C LEU A 823 -19.51 33.03 -8.47
N LEU A 824 -20.11 32.53 -7.39
CA LEU A 824 -20.43 31.12 -7.25
C LEU A 824 -21.78 30.82 -7.89
N SER A 825 -21.76 29.98 -8.92
CA SER A 825 -22.96 29.47 -9.58
C SER A 825 -23.59 28.38 -8.70
N LEU A 826 -24.45 28.77 -7.76
CA LEU A 826 -25.22 27.84 -6.93
C LEU A 826 -26.65 27.70 -7.45
N SER A 827 -27.26 26.53 -7.26
CA SER A 827 -28.69 26.36 -7.55
C SER A 827 -29.51 27.29 -6.65
N LYS A 828 -30.70 27.68 -7.13
CA LYS A 828 -31.58 28.61 -6.39
C LYS A 828 -32.00 28.04 -5.04
N GLU A 829 -32.25 26.74 -4.97
CA GLU A 829 -32.61 26.02 -3.74
C GLU A 829 -31.46 26.01 -2.72
N LEU A 830 -30.22 25.72 -3.16
CA LEU A 830 -29.03 25.79 -2.31
C LEU A 830 -28.79 27.20 -1.75
N THR A 831 -29.11 28.22 -2.55
CA THR A 831 -28.98 29.62 -2.14
C THR A 831 -29.98 29.93 -1.03
N ASP A 832 -31.25 29.56 -1.17
CA ASP A 832 -32.29 29.87 -0.18
C ASP A 832 -32.07 29.12 1.15
N ASP A 833 -31.63 27.87 1.11
CA ASP A 833 -31.30 27.08 2.32
C ASP A 833 -30.07 27.63 3.05
N PHE A 834 -29.00 27.95 2.31
CA PHE A 834 -27.82 28.59 2.86
C PHE A 834 -28.15 29.93 3.55
N LEU A 835 -29.04 30.71 2.94
CA LEU A 835 -29.51 31.99 3.49
C LEU A 835 -30.36 31.85 4.73
N SER A 836 -31.21 30.84 4.77
CA SER A 836 -31.97 30.52 5.98
C SER A 836 -31.05 30.16 7.15
N GLY A 837 -29.89 29.55 6.87
CA GLY A 837 -28.86 29.23 7.85
C GLY A 837 -28.08 30.46 8.31
N ILE A 838 -27.50 31.22 7.38
CA ILE A 838 -26.64 32.37 7.70
C ILE A 838 -27.38 33.49 8.45
N ASN A 839 -28.64 33.77 8.08
CA ASN A 839 -29.41 34.84 8.71
C ASN A 839 -29.76 34.56 10.19
N LYS A 840 -29.52 33.35 10.69
CA LYS A 840 -29.71 33.01 12.11
C LYS A 840 -28.55 33.46 13.00
N PHE A 841 -27.40 33.76 12.42
CA PHE A 841 -26.19 34.12 13.15
C PHE A 841 -26.02 35.64 13.23
N PRO A 842 -25.59 36.20 14.39
CA PRO A 842 -25.39 37.63 14.53
C PRO A 842 -24.18 38.11 13.70
N LEU A 843 -24.34 39.25 13.03
CA LEU A 843 -23.24 39.90 12.31
C LEU A 843 -22.38 40.74 13.28
N ASP A 844 -21.08 40.81 13.01
CA ASP A 844 -20.17 41.73 13.70
C ASP A 844 -20.15 43.13 13.05
N LYS A 845 -19.26 44.00 13.52
CA LYS A 845 -19.14 45.38 13.02
C LYS A 845 -18.64 45.46 11.57
N ASN A 846 -18.07 44.38 11.05
CA ASN A 846 -17.52 44.25 9.70
C ASN A 846 -18.45 43.43 8.80
N GLN A 847 -19.71 43.23 9.18
CA GLN A 847 -20.68 42.39 8.47
C GLN A 847 -20.27 40.91 8.36
N LYS A 848 -19.31 40.48 9.18
CA LYS A 848 -18.87 39.10 9.29
C LYS A 848 -19.84 38.34 10.20
N VAL A 849 -20.27 37.17 9.76
CA VAL A 849 -21.11 36.26 10.54
C VAL A 849 -20.31 35.76 11.73
N LYS A 850 -20.81 35.97 12.95
CA LYS A 850 -20.26 35.34 14.15
C LYS A 850 -20.85 33.94 14.26
N VAL A 851 -20.05 32.95 13.88
CA VAL A 851 -20.33 31.54 14.12
C VAL A 851 -20.18 31.24 15.61
#